data_AF-A0A6G4TY76-F1
#
_entry.id   AF-A0A6G4TY76-F1
#
_cell.length_a   1.000
_cell.length_b   1.000
_cell.length_c   1.000
_cell.angle_alpha   90.00
_cell.angle_beta   90.00
_cell.angle_gamma   90.00
#
_symmetry.space_group_name_H-M   'P 1'
#
loop_
_entity.id
_entity.type
_entity.pdbx_description
1 polymer ?
#
loop_
_entity_poly.entity_id
_entity_poly.type
_entity_poly.pdbx_seq_one_letter_code
_entity_poly.pdbx_strand_id
1 'polypeptide(L)'
;MHCHVRVLLRSLTALAAALLLALTALPANAAPKAEFKALLFTRAVGYVHDSIPAGIQMMKEEAAENDFELVQTDDPTVFNDAELAQYDVIIMLQNSGMVWDTDAQRKAMQDYVGSGKGVVAVHNTLDMGIEAEFPWWDDTINGGAHMPSHSPGVLQGTAKVADHDHPSTKGLPERWERPEEWYNFDENPRGKVHVLATADETTYDPGGDAMGADHPISWCRNAAGGKVWATAMGHDKASYTEEYFRDHVVGGIKWAAGAAPGDCGGTVWNGYEKVALDDDTADPMELDVAADGKVYYVQRAGEVQIFDPATHQTTTAGKLDVYTGGEDGLVGMELDPDFAENNWIYLYYAPAGSTEDVNRLSRFTIKDGKLDTASEKKLLDVPAYRDRTFPEPGHTGGSVEFGPNRTLYLGTGDDVPPNLDPNWQGYAPLDWREGKQMLDAARTAGNTNDLRGKILRIKPKDEGGYSVPDGNLFSAGTDKTRPEIYAMGFRNPFRFTVDPKTGYVHASDYGPDRGAPATDRGPEGLVEYNVIKKAGNYGWPFCHGDNQPYAPFNPDTGEIGAKFDCASPTNPSPNNTGLKELPKIELPEVWYGYGTSEKFPEMGEGGSAPMSGPVYNFDPDNKSETKFPAYFDGANFFYEWSRNYVKEMRFDKDEKLLKINDFMDSVKFNKPMDMTFGPDGSMYVLEWGSEFGGGNSDSGLYRIDYAQGKRTPVVKATASATNGPVPLKVDFSSEGTSDPDGDSLTYEWDFDGNGTFDSTEANPSHTYETKGDFTAQLKVTDSSGKSGFANVPITAGNIAPKVTIETPVDGKAITFGDKVPYKVTVTDPEDGTVDCSKVLVNPALGHDDHEHPTTDLPGCEGTVDTGDLGGHPEGADLTYVLNARYTDGGGGEGVSKLTGYGKAVLQPKHKQAEYRDDQSGTRIVSQAGAENGKRIGDISDGDWIAFAPMSTEGMAKVSYKLSSPVGNGAIELRANAPDGPVLATTPVPNTGGWDTYQETPAVDLAAREGVKKLYLRFTTPQNNSFDVDAMTLS
;
A
#
# COMPACT_ATOMS: atom_id res chain seq x y z
N MET A 1 13.75 5.42 92.76
CA MET A 1 14.82 5.60 93.78
C MET A 1 16.10 5.10 93.16
N HIS A 2 17.02 6.00 92.77
CA HIS A 2 18.20 6.38 93.58
C HIS A 2 19.22 5.22 93.68
N CYS A 3 20.53 5.35 93.43
CA CYS A 3 21.37 6.48 93.05
C CYS A 3 22.83 5.99 92.88
N HIS A 4 23.69 6.84 92.27
CA HIS A 4 25.17 6.91 92.32
C HIS A 4 26.01 5.91 91.49
N VAL A 5 26.87 6.30 90.52
CA VAL A 5 27.60 7.54 90.17
C VAL A 5 28.60 8.02 91.23
N ARG A 6 29.88 7.62 91.10
CA ARG A 6 31.05 8.49 90.76
C ARG A 6 32.39 7.78 91.01
N VAL A 7 33.38 8.23 90.23
CA VAL A 7 34.85 8.09 90.36
C VAL A 7 35.50 6.93 89.59
N LEU A 8 35.79 7.18 88.30
CA LEU A 8 37.03 6.78 87.60
C LEU A 8 37.09 7.52 86.25
N LEU A 9 37.33 8.82 86.32
CA LEU A 9 37.73 9.66 85.18
C LEU A 9 38.99 10.41 85.60
N ARG A 10 40.00 10.47 84.71
CA ARG A 10 41.29 11.18 84.79
C ARG A 10 42.51 10.28 85.04
N SER A 11 42.86 9.43 84.07
CA SER A 11 44.24 8.96 83.83
C SER A 11 44.49 8.35 82.43
N LEU A 12 43.48 8.28 81.54
CA LEU A 12 43.61 7.63 80.22
C LEU A 12 43.56 8.59 79.01
N THR A 13 43.64 9.90 79.23
CA THR A 13 43.44 10.92 78.17
C THR A 13 44.71 11.36 77.43
N ALA A 14 45.90 10.83 77.73
CA ALA A 14 47.14 11.30 77.11
C ALA A 14 47.80 10.34 76.10
N LEU A 15 47.34 9.08 75.98
CA LEU A 15 47.89 8.12 75.01
C LEU A 15 46.93 7.74 73.85
N ALA A 16 45.66 8.12 73.92
CA ALA A 16 44.67 7.87 72.86
C ALA A 16 44.67 8.96 71.76
N ALA A 17 45.31 10.10 71.99
CA ALA A 17 45.33 11.21 71.02
C ALA A 17 46.39 11.05 69.90
N ALA A 18 47.35 10.13 70.04
CA ALA A 18 48.38 9.90 69.02
C ALA A 18 48.11 8.70 68.09
N LEU A 19 47.18 7.80 68.44
CA LEU A 19 46.77 6.69 67.57
C LEU A 19 45.47 6.95 66.78
N LEU A 20 44.70 8.00 67.12
CA LEU A 20 43.53 8.42 66.33
C LEU A 20 43.83 9.42 65.21
N LEU A 21 45.09 9.86 65.05
CA LEU A 21 45.51 10.77 63.98
C LEU A 21 46.18 10.07 62.78
N ALA A 22 46.18 8.73 62.74
CA ALA A 22 46.75 7.94 61.65
C ALA A 22 45.73 7.01 60.95
N LEU A 23 44.41 7.19 61.18
CA LEU A 23 43.36 6.33 60.62
C LEU A 23 42.23 7.09 59.88
N THR A 24 42.44 8.35 59.50
CA THR A 24 41.51 9.11 58.65
C THR A 24 42.21 9.68 57.42
N ALA A 25 42.84 8.80 56.65
CA ALA A 25 43.01 9.02 55.22
C ALA A 25 42.20 7.93 54.53
N LEU A 26 40.87 8.08 54.53
CA LEU A 26 40.07 7.47 53.48
C LEU A 26 40.62 8.04 52.16
N PRO A 27 40.93 7.22 51.15
CA PRO A 27 41.16 7.79 49.82
C PRO A 27 39.95 8.67 49.53
N ALA A 28 40.20 9.91 49.10
CA ALA A 28 39.13 10.70 48.52
C ALA A 28 38.49 9.81 47.46
N ASN A 29 37.22 9.44 47.65
CA ASN A 29 36.45 8.85 46.56
C ASN A 29 36.60 9.86 45.42
N ALA A 30 37.27 9.45 44.35
CA ALA A 30 37.21 10.19 43.11
C ALA A 30 35.72 10.45 42.85
N ALA A 31 35.37 11.70 42.53
CA ALA A 31 34.02 12.00 42.08
C ALA A 31 33.65 10.98 40.99
N PRO A 32 32.42 10.43 40.99
CA PRO A 32 31.99 9.54 39.92
C PRO A 32 32.31 10.21 38.59
N LYS A 33 33.00 9.48 37.70
CA LYS A 33 33.32 9.98 36.36
C LYS A 33 32.00 10.24 35.65
N ALA A 34 31.81 11.44 35.11
CA ALA A 34 30.64 11.77 34.29
C ALA A 34 30.47 10.73 33.17
N GLU A 35 29.21 10.42 32.84
CA GLU A 35 28.86 9.39 31.86
C GLU A 35 29.36 9.76 30.46
N PHE A 36 29.20 11.03 30.08
CA PHE A 36 29.72 11.62 28.84
C PHE A 36 30.02 13.12 29.02
N LYS A 37 30.66 13.73 28.03
CA LYS A 37 30.98 15.16 28.03
C LYS A 37 30.31 15.88 26.84
N ALA A 38 29.60 16.97 27.13
CA ALA A 38 28.83 17.75 26.18
C ALA A 38 29.37 19.18 26.01
N LEU A 39 29.41 19.65 24.76
CA LEU A 39 29.67 21.05 24.42
C LEU A 39 28.34 21.75 24.13
N LEU A 40 27.95 22.74 24.92
CA LEU A 40 26.81 23.62 24.63
C LEU A 40 27.29 24.86 23.88
N PHE A 41 26.90 24.99 22.63
CA PHE A 41 27.28 26.10 21.76
C PHE A 41 26.08 27.00 21.45
N THR A 42 26.19 28.29 21.80
CA THR A 42 25.05 29.22 21.82
C THR A 42 25.27 30.49 20.98
N ARG A 43 26.22 30.47 20.03
CA ARG A 43 26.50 31.64 19.19
C ARG A 43 25.36 31.89 18.21
N ALA A 44 24.95 33.14 18.06
CA ALA A 44 24.03 33.60 17.03
C ALA A 44 24.61 34.85 16.35
N VAL A 45 24.69 34.83 15.02
CA VAL A 45 25.14 35.92 14.16
C VAL A 45 23.95 36.63 13.50
N GLY A 46 22.86 35.89 13.26
CA GLY A 46 21.58 36.41 12.79
C GLY A 46 20.67 36.86 13.93
N TYR A 47 19.48 36.26 14.03
CA TYR A 47 18.52 36.57 15.09
C TYR A 47 18.95 35.96 16.43
N VAL A 48 18.77 36.71 17.52
CA VAL A 48 19.14 36.26 18.87
C VAL A 48 17.88 36.03 19.68
N HIS A 49 17.57 34.76 19.95
CA HIS A 49 16.40 34.35 20.74
C HIS A 49 16.54 34.74 22.22
N ASP A 50 15.48 35.28 22.81
CA ASP A 50 15.46 35.64 24.24
C ASP A 50 15.41 34.41 25.17
N SER A 51 15.19 33.22 24.60
CA SER A 51 15.17 31.93 25.29
C SER A 51 16.55 31.31 25.51
N ILE A 52 17.61 31.78 24.85
CA ILE A 52 18.99 31.27 25.03
C ILE A 52 19.41 31.22 26.53
N PRO A 53 19.23 32.28 27.34
CA PRO A 53 19.58 32.22 28.76
C PRO A 53 18.81 31.16 29.56
N ALA A 54 17.53 30.92 29.22
CA ALA A 54 16.71 29.90 29.87
C ALA A 54 17.20 28.49 29.47
N GLY A 55 17.54 28.27 28.20
CA GLY A 55 18.12 27.01 27.75
C GLY A 55 19.50 26.72 28.36
N ILE A 56 20.38 27.71 28.50
CA ILE A 56 21.65 27.53 29.22
C ILE A 56 21.42 27.13 30.67
N GLN A 57 20.43 27.73 31.33
CA GLN A 57 20.10 27.40 32.72
C GLN A 57 19.59 25.96 32.83
N MET A 58 18.62 25.57 31.99
CA MET A 58 18.11 24.20 31.93
C MET A 58 19.24 23.19 31.73
N MET A 59 20.11 23.39 30.73
CA MET A 59 21.20 22.45 30.45
C MET A 59 22.17 22.27 31.63
N LYS A 60 22.43 23.34 32.40
CA LYS A 60 23.28 23.25 33.62
C LYS A 60 22.61 22.45 34.73
N GLU A 61 21.30 22.61 34.89
CA GLU A 61 20.50 21.83 35.85
C GLU A 61 20.49 20.36 35.42
N GLU A 62 20.18 20.08 34.16
CA GLU A 62 20.13 18.72 33.63
C GLU A 62 21.48 18.02 33.65
N ALA A 63 22.59 18.73 33.39
CA ALA A 63 23.94 18.18 33.52
C ALA A 63 24.25 17.71 34.94
N ALA A 64 23.78 18.46 35.94
CA ALA A 64 23.96 18.12 37.35
C ALA A 64 23.03 16.98 37.80
N GLU A 65 21.83 16.87 37.21
CA GLU A 65 20.83 15.85 37.55
C GLU A 65 21.02 14.53 36.79
N ASN A 66 21.68 14.56 35.63
CA ASN A 66 21.84 13.41 34.72
C ASN A 66 23.31 13.01 34.47
N ASP A 67 24.21 13.36 35.39
CA ASP A 67 25.59 12.87 35.46
C ASP A 67 26.46 13.08 34.19
N PHE A 68 26.29 14.19 33.47
CA PHE A 68 27.15 14.55 32.32
C PHE A 68 27.91 15.87 32.53
N GLU A 69 29.12 15.98 31.97
CA GLU A 69 29.92 17.22 32.03
C GLU A 69 29.45 18.18 30.94
N LEU A 70 29.16 19.43 31.29
CA LEU A 70 28.75 20.47 30.34
C LEU A 70 29.79 21.59 30.26
N VAL A 71 30.28 21.86 29.06
CA VAL A 71 31.08 23.05 28.75
C VAL A 71 30.25 23.98 27.86
N GLN A 72 30.00 25.21 28.29
CA GLN A 72 29.26 26.21 27.52
C GLN A 72 30.21 27.25 26.92
N THR A 73 30.01 27.59 25.65
CA THR A 73 30.74 28.66 24.95
C THR A 73 29.94 29.22 23.78
N ASP A 74 30.24 30.45 23.38
CA ASP A 74 29.84 31.05 22.10
C ASP A 74 31.06 31.36 21.20
N ASP A 75 32.27 30.99 21.65
CA ASP A 75 33.52 31.20 20.91
C ASP A 75 33.69 30.10 19.83
N PRO A 76 33.68 30.46 18.54
CA PRO A 76 33.79 29.50 17.43
C PRO A 76 35.17 28.83 17.34
N THR A 77 36.20 29.31 18.05
CA THR A 77 37.54 28.72 18.02
C THR A 77 37.58 27.31 18.63
N VAL A 78 36.55 26.91 19.37
CA VAL A 78 36.35 25.53 19.86
C VAL A 78 36.19 24.51 18.72
N PHE A 79 35.75 24.94 17.52
CA PHE A 79 35.59 24.06 16.36
C PHE A 79 36.94 23.80 15.68
N ASN A 80 37.74 22.95 16.33
CA ASN A 80 38.93 22.32 15.79
C ASN A 80 39.05 20.89 16.33
N ASP A 81 39.71 20.00 15.59
CA ASP A 81 39.74 18.56 15.91
C ASP A 81 40.22 18.25 17.34
N ALA A 82 41.21 19.00 17.85
CA ALA A 82 41.79 18.75 19.15
C ALA A 82 40.85 19.10 20.31
N GLU A 83 40.10 20.20 20.18
CA GLU A 83 39.10 20.60 21.16
C GLU A 83 37.84 19.71 21.04
N LEU A 84 37.33 19.50 19.82
CA LEU A 84 36.12 18.72 19.61
C LEU A 84 36.26 17.25 20.03
N ALA A 85 37.45 16.65 19.90
CA ALA A 85 37.69 15.26 20.33
C ALA A 85 37.46 14.99 21.83
N GLN A 86 37.33 16.03 22.65
CA GLN A 86 37.02 15.90 24.09
C GLN A 86 35.54 15.68 24.37
N TYR A 87 34.66 15.92 23.39
CA TYR A 87 33.22 15.87 23.56
C TYR A 87 32.62 14.63 22.89
N ASP A 88 31.57 14.10 23.51
CA ASP A 88 30.77 13.01 22.98
C ASP A 88 29.56 13.52 22.19
N VAL A 89 29.06 14.69 22.58
CA VAL A 89 27.94 15.38 21.93
C VAL A 89 28.16 16.90 21.89
N ILE A 90 27.78 17.53 20.77
CA ILE A 90 27.66 18.98 20.65
C ILE A 90 26.17 19.34 20.67
N ILE A 91 25.78 20.20 21.60
CA ILE A 91 24.44 20.77 21.73
C ILE A 91 24.47 22.16 21.11
N MET A 92 23.83 22.29 19.97
CA MET A 92 23.59 23.52 19.25
C MET A 92 22.23 24.06 19.65
N LEU A 93 22.23 25.19 20.36
CA LEU A 93 21.04 25.77 20.98
C LEU A 93 20.76 27.15 20.38
N GLN A 94 19.65 27.26 19.64
CA GLN A 94 19.15 28.51 19.07
C GLN A 94 20.17 29.25 18.20
N ASN A 95 21.06 28.52 17.52
CA ASN A 95 22.07 29.10 16.66
C ASN A 95 21.41 29.73 15.42
N SER A 96 21.94 30.86 14.94
CA SER A 96 21.40 31.60 13.79
C SER A 96 22.54 32.22 12.96
N GLY A 97 22.46 32.12 11.64
CA GLY A 97 23.50 32.57 10.71
C GLY A 97 24.75 31.68 10.71
N MET A 98 25.74 32.05 9.89
CA MET A 98 27.02 31.33 9.79
C MET A 98 27.85 31.50 11.07
N VAL A 99 27.72 30.56 12.01
CA VAL A 99 28.41 30.59 13.31
C VAL A 99 29.88 30.15 13.26
N TRP A 100 30.34 29.62 12.11
CA TRP A 100 31.73 29.27 11.84
C TRP A 100 32.39 30.34 10.96
N ASP A 101 33.44 30.98 11.48
CA ASP A 101 34.13 32.07 10.78
C ASP A 101 35.02 31.56 9.62
N THR A 102 35.37 30.27 9.59
CA THR A 102 36.33 29.70 8.63
C THR A 102 35.93 28.33 8.10
N ASP A 103 36.43 27.98 6.90
CA ASP A 103 36.28 26.63 6.33
C ASP A 103 36.84 25.53 7.23
N ALA A 104 37.93 25.82 7.95
CA ALA A 104 38.56 24.86 8.86
C ALA A 104 37.61 24.48 10.01
N GLN A 105 36.84 25.43 10.54
CA GLN A 105 35.85 25.17 11.59
C GLN A 105 34.66 24.35 11.07
N ARG A 106 34.17 24.66 9.86
CA ARG A 106 33.14 23.84 9.19
C ARG A 106 33.63 22.42 8.95
N LYS A 107 34.86 22.27 8.47
CA LYS A 107 35.49 20.96 8.26
C LYS A 107 35.66 20.18 9.57
N ALA A 108 36.04 20.84 10.66
CA ALA A 108 36.12 20.21 11.98
C ALA A 108 34.76 19.70 12.47
N MET A 109 33.66 20.43 12.20
CA MET A 109 32.30 19.95 12.49
C MET A 109 31.94 18.72 11.66
N GLN A 110 32.25 18.73 10.36
CA GLN A 110 32.05 17.58 9.48
C GLN A 110 32.84 16.36 9.94
N ASP A 111 34.12 16.54 10.30
CA ASP A 111 34.99 15.47 10.77
C ASP A 111 34.57 14.93 12.14
N TYR A 112 34.06 15.79 13.02
CA TYR A 112 33.50 15.40 14.30
C TYR A 112 32.31 14.45 14.12
N VAL A 113 31.33 14.81 13.28
CA VAL A 113 30.21 13.92 12.94
C VAL A 113 30.71 12.64 12.24
N GLY A 114 31.62 12.80 11.27
CA GLY A 114 32.31 11.71 10.55
C GLY A 114 33.02 10.70 11.44
N SER A 115 33.44 11.11 12.64
CA SER A 115 34.09 10.25 13.63
C SER A 115 33.12 9.45 14.51
N GLY A 116 31.81 9.59 14.27
CA GLY A 116 30.76 8.87 14.99
C GLY A 116 30.21 9.60 16.22
N LYS A 117 30.50 10.90 16.38
CA LYS A 117 30.06 11.69 17.53
C LYS A 117 28.69 12.33 17.32
N GLY A 118 28.08 12.77 18.42
CA GLY A 118 26.69 13.21 18.45
C GLY A 118 26.47 14.71 18.24
N VAL A 119 25.34 15.09 17.65
CA VAL A 119 24.87 16.48 17.52
C VAL A 119 23.42 16.57 17.97
N VAL A 120 23.10 17.59 18.77
CA VAL A 120 21.76 17.95 19.21
C VAL A 120 21.47 19.35 18.67
N ALA A 121 20.40 19.50 17.90
CA ALA A 121 19.97 20.78 17.32
C ALA A 121 18.60 21.19 17.88
N VAL A 122 18.51 22.40 18.43
CA VAL A 122 17.29 22.91 19.06
C VAL A 122 16.81 24.19 18.37
N HIS A 123 15.54 24.18 17.96
CA HIS A 123 14.74 25.26 17.37
C HIS A 123 15.45 25.99 16.21
N ASN A 124 15.91 27.23 16.39
CA ASN A 124 16.50 28.02 15.29
C ASN A 124 17.78 27.39 14.71
N THR A 125 18.36 26.42 15.40
CA THR A 125 19.45 25.61 14.83
C THR A 125 19.04 24.84 13.57
N LEU A 126 17.74 24.61 13.38
CA LEU A 126 17.14 24.03 12.17
C LEU A 126 16.81 25.11 11.11
N ASP A 127 16.93 26.40 11.45
CA ASP A 127 16.73 27.56 10.57
C ASP A 127 17.91 28.55 10.73
N MET A 128 19.10 28.09 10.36
CA MET A 128 20.29 28.93 10.47
C MET A 128 20.42 29.92 9.31
N GLY A 129 19.65 29.78 8.23
CA GLY A 129 19.74 30.64 7.04
C GLY A 129 21.11 30.57 6.34
N ILE A 130 21.68 29.35 6.27
CA ILE A 130 23.02 29.10 5.71
C ILE A 130 23.02 28.07 4.58
N GLU A 131 21.86 27.61 4.14
CA GLU A 131 21.65 26.56 3.15
C GLU A 131 22.40 26.82 1.83
N ALA A 132 22.52 28.10 1.42
CA ALA A 132 23.27 28.47 0.22
C ALA A 132 24.80 28.45 0.40
N GLU A 133 25.30 28.63 1.63
CA GLU A 133 26.73 28.75 1.94
C GLU A 133 27.32 27.43 2.50
N PHE A 134 26.51 26.67 3.22
CA PHE A 134 26.88 25.41 3.87
C PHE A 134 25.71 24.42 3.90
N PRO A 135 25.27 23.94 2.71
CA PRO A 135 24.11 23.03 2.58
C PRO A 135 24.25 21.73 3.37
N TRP A 136 25.49 21.30 3.62
CA TRP A 136 25.79 20.13 4.44
C TRP A 136 25.09 20.14 5.80
N TRP A 137 24.86 21.32 6.39
CA TRP A 137 24.16 21.43 7.66
C TRP A 137 22.74 20.88 7.58
N ASP A 138 21.91 21.42 6.70
CA ASP A 138 20.51 21.01 6.59
C ASP A 138 20.38 19.59 5.99
N ASP A 139 21.26 19.22 5.06
CA ASP A 139 21.36 17.84 4.55
C ASP A 139 21.59 16.82 5.67
N THR A 140 22.44 17.17 6.65
CA THR A 140 22.83 16.28 7.75
C THR A 140 21.84 16.36 8.92
N ILE A 141 21.43 17.57 9.31
CA ILE A 141 20.61 17.81 10.50
C ILE A 141 19.13 17.61 10.20
N ASN A 142 18.62 18.20 9.11
CA ASN A 142 17.20 18.24 8.79
C ASN A 142 16.77 17.20 7.75
N GLY A 143 17.71 16.47 7.14
CA GLY A 143 17.39 15.59 6.01
C GLY A 143 17.17 16.34 4.70
N GLY A 144 17.77 17.54 4.58
CA GLY A 144 17.64 18.41 3.42
C GLY A 144 16.40 19.31 3.45
N ALA A 145 15.59 19.23 4.51
CA ALA A 145 14.45 20.13 4.72
C ALA A 145 14.92 21.50 5.24
N HIS A 146 14.34 22.56 4.70
CA HIS A 146 14.58 23.96 5.10
C HIS A 146 13.30 24.57 5.65
N MET A 147 13.42 25.58 6.52
CA MET A 147 12.28 26.27 7.11
C MET A 147 11.99 27.57 6.34
N PRO A 148 11.01 27.60 5.42
CA PRO A 148 10.63 28.84 4.73
C PRO A 148 9.76 29.77 5.58
N SER A 149 8.96 29.21 6.49
CA SER A 149 8.05 29.97 7.34
C SER A 149 7.64 29.20 8.59
N HIS A 150 6.90 29.86 9.46
CA HIS A 150 6.39 29.29 10.69
C HIS A 150 5.02 29.90 11.02
N SER A 151 4.33 29.34 12.02
CA SER A 151 3.07 29.89 12.53
C SER A 151 3.20 31.39 12.91
N PRO A 152 2.11 32.18 12.88
CA PRO A 152 2.16 33.61 13.22
C PRO A 152 2.41 33.84 14.72
N GLY A 153 3.66 33.67 15.14
CA GLY A 153 4.13 33.67 16.52
C GLY A 153 3.90 32.34 17.23
N VAL A 154 4.04 32.39 18.56
CA VAL A 154 3.84 31.24 19.45
C VAL A 154 2.35 30.97 19.64
N LEU A 155 1.89 29.80 19.21
CA LEU A 155 0.49 29.37 19.28
C LEU A 155 0.35 28.07 20.06
N GLN A 156 -0.74 27.95 20.83
CA GLN A 156 -1.14 26.67 21.41
C GLN A 156 -1.48 25.70 20.28
N GLY A 157 -0.88 24.52 20.31
CA GLY A 157 -1.16 23.43 19.37
C GLY A 157 -0.90 22.07 20.01
N THR A 158 -0.99 21.01 19.22
CA THR A 158 -0.74 19.63 19.65
C THR A 158 0.40 19.02 18.84
N ALA A 159 1.40 18.46 19.53
CA ALA A 159 2.36 17.53 18.93
C ALA A 159 1.88 16.09 19.18
N LYS A 160 1.73 15.31 18.10
CA LYS A 160 1.49 13.87 18.15
C LYS A 160 2.82 13.14 18.29
N VAL A 161 2.94 12.31 19.33
CA VAL A 161 4.12 11.50 19.61
C VAL A 161 3.76 10.05 19.30
N ALA A 162 4.15 9.59 18.11
CA ALA A 162 3.90 8.22 17.66
C ALA A 162 4.97 7.25 18.19
N ASP A 163 6.22 7.71 18.29
CA ASP A 163 7.33 6.93 18.85
C ASP A 163 7.32 7.03 20.38
N HIS A 164 7.26 5.89 21.07
CA HIS A 164 7.45 5.84 22.53
C HIS A 164 8.64 4.93 22.95
N ASP A 165 9.48 4.55 22.00
CA ASP A 165 10.64 3.69 22.25
C ASP A 165 11.91 4.51 22.43
N HIS A 166 12.06 5.61 21.69
CA HIS A 166 13.23 6.45 21.75
C HIS A 166 13.33 7.16 23.13
N PRO A 167 14.54 7.31 23.71
CA PRO A 167 14.71 7.92 25.03
C PRO A 167 14.12 9.33 25.17
N SER A 168 14.03 10.10 24.08
CA SER A 168 13.45 11.46 24.07
C SER A 168 11.93 11.50 24.04
N THR A 169 11.24 10.40 23.76
CA THR A 169 9.78 10.40 23.53
C THR A 169 9.04 9.42 24.43
N LYS A 170 9.74 8.43 24.99
CA LYS A 170 9.19 7.42 25.91
C LYS A 170 8.39 7.98 27.09
N GLY A 171 8.76 9.16 27.61
CA GLY A 171 8.07 9.81 28.73
C GLY A 171 6.96 10.79 28.34
N LEU A 172 6.81 11.08 27.05
CA LEU A 172 5.88 12.10 26.57
C LEU A 172 4.44 11.56 26.48
N PRO A 173 3.42 12.43 26.54
CA PRO A 173 2.07 12.04 26.15
C PRO A 173 1.95 11.86 24.62
N GLU A 174 1.15 10.90 24.18
CA GLU A 174 0.85 10.65 22.75
C GLU A 174 0.28 11.89 22.04
N ARG A 175 -0.45 12.72 22.78
CA ARG A 175 -0.95 14.04 22.35
C ARG A 175 -0.44 15.10 23.32
N TRP A 176 0.62 15.78 22.92
CA TRP A 176 1.29 16.78 23.72
C TRP A 176 0.80 18.18 23.35
N GLU A 177 -0.16 18.68 24.13
CA GLU A 177 -0.65 20.06 24.01
C GLU A 177 0.39 21.03 24.58
N ARG A 178 0.88 21.94 23.74
CA ARG A 178 1.86 22.96 24.15
C ARG A 178 1.84 24.20 23.25
N PRO A 179 2.31 25.35 23.74
CA PRO A 179 2.58 26.51 22.90
C PRO A 179 3.94 26.35 22.20
N GLU A 180 4.00 26.66 20.91
CA GLU A 180 5.25 26.69 20.13
C GLU A 180 5.14 27.67 18.95
N GLU A 181 6.29 28.14 18.45
CA GLU A 181 6.38 28.69 17.10
C GLU A 181 6.60 27.52 16.12
N TRP A 182 5.51 27.06 15.51
CA TRP A 182 5.52 25.83 14.70
C TRP A 182 6.18 26.11 13.35
N TYR A 183 7.39 25.58 13.14
CA TYR A 183 8.13 25.70 11.89
C TYR A 183 7.49 24.86 10.79
N ASN A 184 7.26 25.45 9.62
CA ASN A 184 6.89 24.72 8.42
C ASN A 184 8.15 24.43 7.60
N PHE A 185 8.27 23.24 7.05
CA PHE A 185 9.39 22.86 6.19
C PHE A 185 8.96 22.77 4.73
N ASP A 186 9.87 23.10 3.81
CA ASP A 186 9.63 23.04 2.36
C ASP A 186 9.49 21.61 1.82
N GLU A 187 10.15 20.65 2.45
CA GLU A 187 10.02 19.22 2.22
C GLU A 187 9.67 18.47 3.51
N ASN A 188 8.87 17.40 3.39
CA ASN A 188 8.65 16.48 4.50
C ASN A 188 9.92 15.62 4.72
N PRO A 189 10.56 15.67 5.91
CA PRO A 189 11.80 14.94 6.15
C PRO A 189 11.59 13.44 6.40
N ARG A 190 10.36 12.97 6.62
CA ARG A 190 10.05 11.53 6.79
C ARG A 190 10.57 10.72 5.59
N GLY A 191 11.04 9.51 5.85
CA GLY A 191 11.73 8.68 4.85
C GLY A 191 13.24 8.93 4.78
N LYS A 192 13.70 10.15 5.12
CA LYS A 192 15.12 10.49 5.27
C LYS A 192 15.55 10.59 6.74
N VAL A 193 14.59 10.74 7.66
CA VAL A 193 14.80 10.89 9.10
C VAL A 193 13.88 9.96 9.88
N HIS A 194 14.29 9.56 11.08
CA HIS A 194 13.36 8.89 11.98
C HIS A 194 12.55 9.92 12.78
N VAL A 195 11.27 10.07 12.41
CA VAL A 195 10.36 11.05 13.02
C VAL A 195 9.94 10.60 14.41
N LEU A 196 10.16 11.49 15.39
CA LEU A 196 9.87 11.29 16.81
C LEU A 196 8.58 12.00 17.24
N ALA A 197 8.30 13.17 16.66
CA ALA A 197 7.08 13.93 16.93
C ALA A 197 6.62 14.70 15.68
N THR A 198 5.31 14.91 15.58
CA THR A 198 4.66 15.53 14.42
C THR A 198 3.62 16.55 14.89
N ALA A 199 3.59 17.75 14.33
CA ALA A 199 2.57 18.74 14.67
C ALA A 199 1.19 18.33 14.11
N ASP A 200 0.12 18.74 14.78
CA ASP A 200 -1.25 18.62 14.32
C ASP A 200 -1.79 19.99 13.90
N GLU A 201 -1.67 20.31 12.62
CA GLU A 201 -2.09 21.59 12.04
C GLU A 201 -3.60 21.86 12.19
N THR A 202 -4.42 20.85 12.52
CA THR A 202 -5.85 21.07 12.81
C THR A 202 -6.09 21.81 14.14
N THR A 203 -5.04 21.97 14.96
CA THR A 203 -5.12 22.53 16.31
C THR A 203 -4.57 23.96 16.44
N TYR A 204 -3.98 24.51 15.38
CA TYR A 204 -3.44 25.87 15.34
C TYR A 204 -3.54 26.48 13.92
N ASP A 205 -3.11 27.73 13.74
CA ASP A 205 -2.99 28.36 12.42
C ASP A 205 -1.55 28.17 11.90
N PRO A 206 -1.31 27.29 10.90
CA PRO A 206 0.04 27.04 10.40
C PRO A 206 0.59 28.17 9.52
N GLY A 207 -0.22 29.16 9.13
CA GLY A 207 0.20 30.22 8.22
C GLY A 207 0.17 29.80 6.74
N GLY A 208 1.01 30.45 5.92
CA GLY A 208 0.91 30.40 4.46
C GLY A 208 1.51 29.15 3.80
N ASP A 209 2.47 28.48 4.45
CA ASP A 209 3.20 27.32 3.91
C ASP A 209 2.97 26.08 4.77
N ALA A 210 1.72 25.83 5.15
CA ALA A 210 1.30 24.65 5.89
C ALA A 210 1.81 23.35 5.24
N MET A 211 2.35 22.43 6.04
CA MET A 211 2.80 21.10 5.59
C MET A 211 1.62 20.13 5.41
N GLY A 212 0.48 20.43 6.03
CA GLY A 212 -0.74 19.62 5.95
C GLY A 212 -0.76 18.47 6.95
N ALA A 213 -1.22 17.31 6.48
CA ALA A 213 -1.57 16.20 7.36
C ALA A 213 -0.36 15.55 8.04
N ASP A 214 0.83 15.58 7.41
CA ASP A 214 2.08 15.10 7.99
C ASP A 214 3.12 16.23 8.12
N HIS A 215 3.41 16.59 9.37
CA HIS A 215 4.26 17.72 9.74
C HIS A 215 5.31 17.33 10.79
N PRO A 216 6.38 16.60 10.43
CA PRO A 216 7.43 16.25 11.38
C PRO A 216 8.10 17.48 11.98
N ILE A 217 8.31 17.47 13.30
CA ILE A 217 8.91 18.59 14.05
C ILE A 217 10.04 18.15 14.98
N SER A 218 10.26 16.85 15.14
CA SER A 218 11.41 16.31 15.87
C SER A 218 11.79 14.97 15.30
N TRP A 219 13.08 14.71 15.21
CA TRP A 219 13.60 13.50 14.60
C TRP A 219 14.99 13.17 15.12
N CYS A 220 15.38 11.92 14.92
CA CYS A 220 16.77 11.50 15.02
C CYS A 220 17.26 10.97 13.67
N ARG A 221 18.58 10.91 13.49
CA ARG A 221 19.23 10.31 12.32
C ARG A 221 20.58 9.71 12.66
N ASN A 222 20.92 8.60 12.01
CA ASN A 222 22.32 8.17 11.88
C ASN A 222 22.86 8.75 10.56
N ALA A 223 23.54 9.89 10.61
CA ALA A 223 23.93 10.67 9.44
C ALA A 223 25.44 10.93 9.41
N ALA A 224 26.06 10.76 8.24
CA ALA A 224 27.49 10.95 8.02
C ALA A 224 28.38 10.20 9.05
N GLY A 225 27.93 9.03 9.54
CA GLY A 225 28.62 8.21 10.53
C GLY A 225 28.30 8.56 11.99
N GLY A 226 27.74 9.74 12.28
CA GLY A 226 27.39 10.22 13.62
C GLY A 226 25.89 10.13 13.95
N LYS A 227 25.55 10.52 15.19
CA LYS A 227 24.17 10.55 15.69
C LYS A 227 23.65 11.97 15.76
N VAL A 228 22.54 12.24 15.09
CA VAL A 228 21.90 13.55 15.06
C VAL A 228 20.54 13.45 15.73
N TRP A 229 20.25 14.35 16.65
CA TRP A 229 18.92 14.56 17.19
C TRP A 229 18.53 16.02 16.98
N ALA A 230 17.33 16.26 16.48
CA ALA A 230 16.87 17.59 16.17
C ALA A 230 15.42 17.79 16.62
N THR A 231 15.12 19.00 17.10
CA THR A 231 13.76 19.42 17.42
C THR A 231 13.54 20.85 16.94
N ALA A 232 12.46 21.08 16.21
CA ALA A 232 11.97 22.41 15.85
C ALA A 232 11.32 23.13 17.05
N MET A 233 11.25 22.48 18.21
CA MET A 233 10.66 23.04 19.42
C MET A 233 11.69 23.79 20.28
N GLY A 234 11.22 24.76 21.06
CA GLY A 234 12.03 25.49 22.05
C GLY A 234 12.15 26.99 21.80
N HIS A 235 11.25 27.59 21.02
CA HIS A 235 11.24 29.04 20.75
C HIS A 235 11.18 29.84 22.06
N ASP A 236 10.12 29.61 22.84
CA ASP A 236 9.79 30.41 24.02
C ASP A 236 10.62 29.98 25.25
N LYS A 237 10.98 30.95 26.08
CA LYS A 237 11.72 30.70 27.33
C LYS A 237 10.95 29.79 28.30
N ALA A 238 9.62 29.78 28.22
CA ALA A 238 8.77 28.95 29.07
C ALA A 238 8.98 27.44 28.83
N SER A 239 9.32 27.05 27.60
CA SER A 239 9.58 25.65 27.23
C SER A 239 10.69 25.04 28.09
N TYR A 240 11.73 25.79 28.43
CA TYR A 240 12.87 25.31 29.22
C TYR A 240 12.56 25.07 30.71
N THR A 241 11.32 25.34 31.14
CA THR A 241 10.80 24.96 32.47
C THR A 241 9.69 23.91 32.41
N GLU A 242 9.24 23.54 31.21
CA GLU A 242 8.24 22.50 30.97
C GLU A 242 8.88 21.12 31.11
N GLU A 243 8.38 20.30 32.04
CA GLU A 243 8.95 18.98 32.36
C GLU A 243 9.08 18.07 31.13
N TYR A 244 8.02 17.94 30.33
CA TYR A 244 8.04 17.12 29.12
C TYR A 244 9.06 17.62 28.08
N PHE A 245 9.22 18.93 27.90
CA PHE A 245 10.22 19.46 26.97
C PHE A 245 11.65 19.21 27.48
N ARG A 246 11.88 19.35 28.79
CA ARG A 246 13.17 19.02 29.43
C ARG A 246 13.53 17.56 29.21
N ASP A 247 12.61 16.65 29.49
CA ASP A 247 12.79 15.21 29.29
C ASP A 247 13.06 14.87 27.81
N HIS A 248 12.35 15.52 26.89
CA HIS A 248 12.56 15.35 25.46
C HIS A 248 13.98 15.69 25.03
N VAL A 249 14.46 16.89 25.41
CA VAL A 249 15.80 17.35 25.07
C VAL A 249 16.88 16.49 25.72
N VAL A 250 16.73 16.13 27.00
CA VAL A 250 17.71 15.30 27.71
C VAL A 250 17.79 13.88 27.16
N GLY A 251 16.65 13.27 26.82
CA GLY A 251 16.63 11.98 26.16
C GLY A 251 17.35 12.03 24.81
N GLY A 252 17.16 13.10 24.04
CA GLY A 252 17.87 13.35 22.79
C GLY A 252 19.39 13.48 22.97
N ILE A 253 19.82 14.25 23.98
CA ILE A 253 21.25 14.41 24.34
C ILE A 253 21.87 13.07 24.70
N LYS A 254 21.23 12.28 25.59
CA LYS A 254 21.74 10.98 26.01
C LYS A 254 21.86 10.00 24.83
N TRP A 255 20.86 9.97 23.94
CA TRP A 255 20.91 9.12 22.76
C TRP A 255 22.04 9.54 21.80
N ALA A 256 22.13 10.83 21.48
CA ALA A 256 23.14 11.39 20.58
C ALA A 256 24.57 11.19 21.12
N ALA A 257 24.76 11.30 22.43
CA ALA A 257 26.04 11.01 23.11
C ALA A 257 26.39 9.51 23.14
N GLY A 258 25.45 8.62 22.80
CA GLY A 258 25.63 7.17 22.93
C GLY A 258 25.46 6.63 24.35
N ALA A 259 24.95 7.44 25.28
CA ALA A 259 24.67 7.07 26.67
C ALA A 259 23.32 6.34 26.83
N ALA A 260 22.39 6.48 25.88
CA ALA A 260 21.13 5.74 25.85
C ALA A 260 20.93 5.01 24.50
N PRO A 261 20.42 3.76 24.52
CA PRO A 261 20.05 3.06 23.29
C PRO A 261 18.74 3.62 22.72
N GLY A 262 18.57 3.52 21.41
CA GLY A 262 17.34 3.89 20.70
C GLY A 262 17.50 3.59 19.22
N ASP A 263 16.49 2.95 18.63
CA ASP A 263 16.42 2.80 17.18
C ASP A 263 16.16 4.16 16.54
N CYS A 264 16.68 4.34 15.33
CA CYS A 264 16.58 5.61 14.62
C CYS A 264 16.44 5.39 13.10
N GLY A 265 15.82 4.26 12.74
CA GLY A 265 15.64 3.86 11.35
C GLY A 265 14.20 3.51 11.01
N GLY A 266 13.29 3.40 11.99
CA GLY A 266 11.88 3.03 11.79
C GLY A 266 11.16 3.76 10.66
N THR A 267 11.47 5.03 10.42
CA THR A 267 10.86 5.84 9.36
C THR A 267 11.87 6.34 8.32
N VAL A 268 12.98 5.62 8.14
CA VAL A 268 14.02 5.87 7.14
C VAL A 268 13.93 4.81 6.03
N TRP A 269 13.38 5.17 4.87
CA TRP A 269 12.95 4.21 3.83
C TRP A 269 14.11 3.47 3.15
N ASN A 270 15.27 4.11 3.01
CA ASN A 270 16.47 3.43 2.50
C ASN A 270 17.03 2.35 3.45
N GLY A 271 16.51 2.28 4.68
CA GLY A 271 16.80 1.21 5.64
C GLY A 271 15.85 0.01 5.51
N TYR A 272 14.97 -0.01 4.52
CA TYR A 272 14.13 -1.15 4.17
C TYR A 272 14.48 -1.64 2.77
N GLU A 273 14.25 -2.92 2.54
CA GLU A 273 14.37 -3.53 1.20
C GLU A 273 13.18 -4.42 0.90
N LYS A 274 12.72 -4.37 -0.36
CA LYS A 274 11.68 -5.26 -0.90
C LYS A 274 12.37 -6.35 -1.72
N VAL A 275 12.49 -7.53 -1.12
CA VAL A 275 13.12 -8.72 -1.69
C VAL A 275 12.09 -9.54 -2.44
N ALA A 276 12.32 -9.80 -3.74
CA ALA A 276 11.49 -10.73 -4.50
C ALA A 276 11.77 -12.17 -4.06
N LEU A 277 10.72 -12.91 -3.71
CA LEU A 277 10.78 -14.33 -3.39
C LEU A 277 10.29 -15.17 -4.58
N ASP A 278 9.23 -14.69 -5.23
CA ASP A 278 8.67 -15.22 -6.47
C ASP A 278 8.07 -14.06 -7.28
N ASP A 279 8.64 -13.74 -8.44
CA ASP A 279 8.16 -12.67 -9.32
C ASP A 279 7.45 -13.19 -10.59
N ASP A 280 6.94 -14.43 -10.55
CA ASP A 280 6.19 -15.08 -11.63
C ASP A 280 4.90 -15.75 -11.09
N THR A 281 4.14 -15.00 -10.29
CA THR A 281 2.85 -15.49 -9.78
C THR A 281 1.72 -15.34 -10.81
N ALA A 282 0.57 -15.97 -10.55
CA ALA A 282 -0.61 -15.83 -11.40
C ALA A 282 -1.87 -15.62 -10.55
N ASP A 283 -2.47 -14.43 -10.61
CA ASP A 283 -3.63 -14.03 -9.81
C ASP A 283 -3.49 -14.44 -8.32
N PRO A 284 -2.39 -14.05 -7.63
CA PRO A 284 -2.20 -14.41 -6.22
C PRO A 284 -3.30 -13.77 -5.36
N MET A 285 -3.77 -14.48 -4.33
CA MET A 285 -4.95 -14.08 -3.56
C MET A 285 -4.63 -13.83 -2.08
N GLU A 286 -4.17 -14.85 -1.34
CA GLU A 286 -3.91 -14.78 0.11
C GLU A 286 -2.69 -15.66 0.45
N LEU A 287 -1.93 -15.28 1.47
CA LEU A 287 -0.69 -15.93 1.90
C LEU A 287 -0.63 -16.15 3.42
N ASP A 288 0.15 -17.15 3.85
CA ASP A 288 0.54 -17.31 5.26
C ASP A 288 1.95 -17.94 5.37
N VAL A 289 2.64 -17.65 6.47
CA VAL A 289 4.05 -18.03 6.69
C VAL A 289 4.16 -19.03 7.82
N ALA A 290 4.61 -20.24 7.49
CA ALA A 290 4.82 -21.30 8.47
C ALA A 290 5.99 -20.98 9.41
N ALA A 291 5.99 -21.62 10.59
CA ALA A 291 7.03 -21.42 11.61
C ALA A 291 8.46 -21.77 11.16
N ASP A 292 8.62 -22.57 10.09
CA ASP A 292 9.91 -22.88 9.48
C ASP A 292 10.33 -21.89 8.38
N GLY A 293 9.53 -20.84 8.15
CA GLY A 293 9.77 -19.78 7.17
C GLY A 293 9.27 -20.09 5.75
N LYS A 294 8.69 -21.27 5.50
CA LYS A 294 8.04 -21.53 4.21
C LYS A 294 6.81 -20.64 4.06
N VAL A 295 6.64 -20.07 2.88
CA VAL A 295 5.47 -19.24 2.57
C VAL A 295 4.51 -20.07 1.74
N TYR A 296 3.27 -20.16 2.20
CA TYR A 296 2.17 -20.75 1.45
C TYR A 296 1.33 -19.62 0.89
N TYR A 297 0.93 -19.72 -0.37
CA TYR A 297 0.01 -18.77 -0.94
C TYR A 297 -0.88 -19.45 -1.98
N VAL A 298 -2.02 -18.84 -2.25
CA VAL A 298 -3.00 -19.38 -3.19
C VAL A 298 -3.20 -18.45 -4.39
N GLN A 299 -3.51 -19.08 -5.51
CA GLN A 299 -3.83 -18.41 -6.76
C GLN A 299 -5.30 -18.65 -7.08
N ARG A 300 -5.95 -17.64 -7.66
CA ARG A 300 -7.40 -17.65 -7.92
C ARG A 300 -7.85 -18.85 -8.76
N ALA A 301 -7.01 -19.33 -9.66
CA ALA A 301 -7.30 -20.49 -10.51
C ALA A 301 -7.22 -21.84 -9.79
N GLY A 302 -6.96 -21.87 -8.47
CA GLY A 302 -7.07 -23.04 -7.62
C GLY A 302 -5.73 -23.61 -7.14
N GLU A 303 -4.59 -23.05 -7.56
CA GLU A 303 -3.27 -23.51 -7.14
C GLU A 303 -2.95 -23.12 -5.69
N VAL A 304 -2.32 -24.04 -4.97
CA VAL A 304 -1.62 -23.79 -3.71
C VAL A 304 -0.13 -23.89 -3.99
N GLN A 305 0.61 -22.82 -3.70
CA GLN A 305 2.04 -22.68 -3.94
C GLN A 305 2.81 -22.69 -2.62
N ILE A 306 4.07 -23.09 -2.66
CA ILE A 306 4.99 -23.10 -1.52
C ILE A 306 6.32 -22.51 -1.96
N PHE A 307 6.70 -21.36 -1.39
CA PHE A 307 8.06 -20.86 -1.46
C PHE A 307 8.89 -21.45 -0.31
N ASP A 308 10.03 -22.07 -0.66
CA ASP A 308 10.97 -22.64 0.32
C ASP A 308 12.21 -21.74 0.47
N PRO A 309 12.43 -21.09 1.62
CA PRO A 309 13.60 -20.23 1.83
C PRO A 309 14.92 -21.00 1.86
N ALA A 310 14.91 -22.33 2.01
CA ALA A 310 16.15 -23.13 1.96
C ALA A 310 16.67 -23.31 0.54
N THR A 311 15.78 -23.33 -0.46
CA THR A 311 16.13 -23.50 -1.89
C THR A 311 15.93 -22.22 -2.71
N HIS A 312 15.25 -21.21 -2.16
CA HIS A 312 14.81 -20.00 -2.86
C HIS A 312 14.00 -20.31 -4.12
N GLN A 313 13.14 -21.33 -4.06
CA GLN A 313 12.28 -21.75 -5.15
C GLN A 313 10.83 -21.91 -4.68
N THR A 314 9.91 -21.63 -5.61
CA THR A 314 8.50 -21.93 -5.44
C THR A 314 8.14 -23.26 -6.10
N THR A 315 7.26 -24.03 -5.47
CA THR A 315 6.68 -25.23 -6.05
C THR A 315 5.17 -25.28 -5.83
N THR A 316 4.45 -25.86 -6.79
CA THR A 316 3.01 -26.09 -6.64
C THR A 316 2.75 -27.32 -5.76
N ALA A 317 2.07 -27.11 -4.63
CA ALA A 317 1.62 -28.16 -3.72
C ALA A 317 0.48 -28.97 -4.33
N GLY A 318 -0.44 -28.30 -5.03
CA GLY A 318 -1.57 -28.93 -5.72
C GLY A 318 -2.54 -27.89 -6.26
N LYS A 319 -3.62 -28.36 -6.89
CA LYS A 319 -4.64 -27.52 -7.51
C LYS A 319 -6.04 -28.05 -7.21
N LEU A 320 -6.94 -27.16 -6.81
CA LEU A 320 -8.38 -27.43 -6.70
C LEU A 320 -9.08 -27.13 -8.02
N ASP A 321 -10.17 -27.86 -8.31
CA ASP A 321 -11.05 -27.57 -9.44
C ASP A 321 -12.06 -26.50 -9.03
N VAL A 322 -11.88 -25.29 -9.55
CA VAL A 322 -12.61 -24.09 -9.14
C VAL A 322 -13.34 -23.43 -10.30
N TYR A 323 -14.49 -22.85 -10.00
CA TYR A 323 -15.16 -21.91 -10.87
C TYR A 323 -14.48 -20.54 -10.74
N THR A 324 -14.20 -19.87 -11.86
CA THR A 324 -13.40 -18.63 -11.90
C THR A 324 -14.11 -17.46 -12.59
N GLY A 325 -15.45 -17.47 -12.63
CA GLY A 325 -16.21 -16.34 -13.16
C GLY A 325 -16.19 -15.16 -12.19
N GLY A 326 -16.12 -13.93 -12.73
CA GLY A 326 -15.97 -12.73 -11.91
C GLY A 326 -14.77 -12.81 -10.96
N GLU A 327 -15.02 -12.53 -9.67
CA GLU A 327 -14.05 -12.58 -8.57
C GLU A 327 -13.92 -13.98 -7.92
N ASP A 328 -14.77 -14.94 -8.30
CA ASP A 328 -14.73 -16.29 -7.73
C ASP A 328 -13.44 -17.04 -8.13
N GLY A 329 -13.10 -18.04 -7.32
CA GLY A 329 -11.90 -18.87 -7.48
C GLY A 329 -11.52 -19.52 -6.17
N LEU A 330 -10.23 -19.78 -5.98
CA LEU A 330 -9.64 -20.00 -4.66
C LEU A 330 -9.12 -18.66 -4.14
N VAL A 331 -9.89 -18.02 -3.26
CA VAL A 331 -9.70 -16.60 -2.90
C VAL A 331 -9.20 -16.38 -1.48
N GLY A 332 -9.25 -17.43 -0.65
CA GLY A 332 -8.71 -17.35 0.69
C GLY A 332 -8.07 -18.63 1.21
N MET A 333 -7.10 -18.46 2.10
CA MET A 333 -6.35 -19.52 2.74
C MET A 333 -5.84 -19.11 4.12
N GLU A 334 -5.61 -20.09 4.98
CA GLU A 334 -4.96 -19.87 6.27
C GLU A 334 -4.33 -21.18 6.77
N LEU A 335 -3.13 -21.13 7.35
CA LEU A 335 -2.56 -22.31 8.00
C LEU A 335 -3.14 -22.47 9.40
N ASP A 336 -3.32 -23.72 9.83
CA ASP A 336 -3.74 -23.98 11.21
C ASP A 336 -2.70 -23.44 12.22
N PRO A 337 -3.07 -22.89 13.39
CA PRO A 337 -2.09 -22.41 14.36
C PRO A 337 -1.13 -23.50 14.86
N ASP A 338 -1.53 -24.78 14.76
CA ASP A 338 -0.69 -25.95 15.04
C ASP A 338 -0.18 -26.62 13.74
N PHE A 339 0.01 -25.86 12.65
CA PHE A 339 0.40 -26.36 11.32
C PHE A 339 1.66 -27.23 11.36
N ALA A 340 2.66 -26.86 12.17
CA ALA A 340 3.89 -27.62 12.34
C ALA A 340 3.66 -29.06 12.85
N GLU A 341 2.52 -29.30 13.51
CA GLU A 341 2.14 -30.61 14.05
C GLU A 341 1.14 -31.35 13.15
N ASN A 342 0.13 -30.65 12.64
CA ASN A 342 -1.01 -31.26 11.95
C ASN A 342 -0.98 -31.13 10.42
N ASN A 343 -0.18 -30.21 9.88
CA ASN A 343 -0.09 -29.85 8.47
C ASN A 343 -1.45 -29.48 7.84
N TRP A 344 -2.34 -28.86 8.61
CA TRP A 344 -3.68 -28.49 8.15
C TRP A 344 -3.70 -27.10 7.53
N ILE A 345 -4.33 -27.00 6.36
CA ILE A 345 -4.58 -25.75 5.65
C ILE A 345 -6.08 -25.58 5.45
N TYR A 346 -6.59 -24.37 5.65
CA TYR A 346 -7.97 -24.00 5.39
C TYR A 346 -8.02 -23.23 4.07
N LEU A 347 -8.98 -23.57 3.21
CA LEU A 347 -9.14 -22.98 1.88
C LEU A 347 -10.59 -22.56 1.67
N TYR A 348 -10.79 -21.34 1.20
CA TYR A 348 -12.09 -20.79 0.81
C TYR A 348 -12.17 -20.63 -0.71
N TYR A 349 -13.04 -21.41 -1.35
CA TYR A 349 -13.04 -21.57 -2.79
C TYR A 349 -14.43 -21.79 -3.41
N ALA A 350 -14.55 -21.50 -4.71
CA ALA A 350 -15.71 -21.74 -5.55
C ALA A 350 -15.64 -23.13 -6.23
N PRO A 351 -16.23 -24.21 -5.70
CA PRO A 351 -16.14 -25.54 -6.31
C PRO A 351 -16.79 -25.62 -7.70
N ALA A 352 -16.01 -25.96 -8.75
CA ALA A 352 -16.50 -26.04 -10.13
C ALA A 352 -17.65 -27.05 -10.33
N GLY A 353 -17.57 -28.18 -9.62
CA GLY A 353 -18.55 -29.28 -9.71
C GLY A 353 -19.76 -29.17 -8.78
N SER A 354 -19.95 -28.05 -8.08
CA SER A 354 -21.08 -27.90 -7.15
C SER A 354 -22.43 -27.81 -7.89
N THR A 355 -23.45 -28.47 -7.32
CA THR A 355 -24.83 -28.39 -7.83
C THR A 355 -25.59 -27.18 -7.31
N GLU A 356 -25.07 -26.53 -6.27
CA GLU A 356 -25.58 -25.29 -5.70
C GLU A 356 -24.51 -24.20 -5.88
N ASP A 357 -24.97 -22.96 -6.09
CA ASP A 357 -24.08 -21.81 -6.15
C ASP A 357 -23.63 -21.44 -4.74
N VAL A 358 -22.42 -21.89 -4.40
CA VAL A 358 -21.79 -21.68 -3.09
C VAL A 358 -20.30 -21.40 -3.24
N ASN A 359 -19.78 -20.64 -2.29
CA ASN A 359 -18.37 -20.62 -1.92
C ASN A 359 -18.18 -21.46 -0.65
N ARG A 360 -17.10 -22.24 -0.60
CA ARG A 360 -16.90 -23.29 0.40
C ARG A 360 -15.62 -23.06 1.18
N LEU A 361 -15.76 -23.06 2.51
CA LEU A 361 -14.65 -23.19 3.43
C LEU A 361 -14.45 -24.66 3.79
N SER A 362 -13.26 -25.18 3.49
CA SER A 362 -12.85 -26.56 3.80
C SER A 362 -11.44 -26.59 4.38
N ARG A 363 -11.15 -27.64 5.16
CA ARG A 363 -9.80 -27.96 5.63
C ARG A 363 -9.21 -29.12 4.82
N PHE A 364 -7.94 -29.01 4.48
CA PHE A 364 -7.13 -30.03 3.82
C PHE A 364 -5.87 -30.34 4.64
N THR A 365 -5.06 -31.27 4.15
CA THR A 365 -3.76 -31.62 4.74
C THR A 365 -2.67 -31.50 3.68
N ILE A 366 -1.57 -30.84 4.04
CA ILE A 366 -0.32 -30.86 3.28
C ILE A 366 0.48 -32.09 3.71
N LYS A 367 0.92 -32.90 2.76
CA LYS A 367 1.75 -34.08 3.01
C LYS A 367 2.90 -34.12 2.03
N ASP A 368 4.13 -34.17 2.55
CA ASP A 368 5.36 -34.23 1.74
C ASP A 368 5.43 -33.07 0.72
N GLY A 369 5.01 -31.86 1.13
CA GLY A 369 4.96 -30.68 0.27
C GLY A 369 3.84 -30.69 -0.78
N LYS A 370 2.86 -31.59 -0.67
CA LYS A 370 1.73 -31.72 -1.61
C LYS A 370 0.38 -31.61 -0.92
N LEU A 371 -0.58 -30.98 -1.59
CA LEU A 371 -1.96 -30.90 -1.13
C LEU A 371 -2.68 -32.23 -1.37
N ASP A 372 -3.10 -32.89 -0.29
CA ASP A 372 -3.97 -34.07 -0.39
C ASP A 372 -5.43 -33.63 -0.57
N THR A 373 -5.89 -33.49 -1.80
CA THR A 373 -7.27 -33.07 -2.10
C THR A 373 -8.32 -34.07 -1.60
N ALA A 374 -7.97 -35.34 -1.40
CA ALA A 374 -8.87 -36.35 -0.83
C ALA A 374 -9.05 -36.20 0.69
N SER A 375 -8.22 -35.39 1.36
CA SER A 375 -8.30 -35.13 2.80
C SER A 375 -9.41 -34.15 3.20
N GLU A 376 -10.12 -33.55 2.22
CA GLU A 376 -11.10 -32.49 2.42
C GLU A 376 -12.06 -32.77 3.60
N LYS A 377 -12.11 -31.82 4.52
CA LYS A 377 -13.17 -31.69 5.52
C LYS A 377 -13.90 -30.39 5.30
N LYS A 378 -15.13 -30.48 4.79
CA LYS A 378 -16.03 -29.34 4.65
C LYS A 378 -16.37 -28.72 6.01
N LEU A 379 -16.29 -27.40 6.11
CA LEU A 379 -16.73 -26.64 7.27
C LEU A 379 -18.05 -25.92 6.99
N LEU A 380 -18.06 -25.02 6.02
CA LEU A 380 -19.15 -24.08 5.79
C LEU A 380 -19.34 -23.82 4.29
N ASP A 381 -20.59 -23.78 3.84
CA ASP A 381 -20.95 -23.23 2.52
C ASP A 381 -21.62 -21.87 2.73
N VAL A 382 -21.14 -20.87 2.00
CA VAL A 382 -21.72 -19.53 1.88
C VAL A 382 -22.47 -19.49 0.55
N PRO A 383 -23.75 -19.11 0.51
CA PRO A 383 -24.47 -18.95 -0.75
C PRO A 383 -23.75 -17.96 -1.68
N ALA A 384 -23.78 -18.23 -2.99
CA ALA A 384 -23.27 -17.35 -4.03
C ALA A 384 -24.32 -17.19 -5.14
N TYR A 385 -24.18 -16.18 -6.00
CA TYR A 385 -25.05 -15.97 -7.15
C TYR A 385 -24.26 -16.09 -8.46
N ARG A 386 -24.51 -17.15 -9.24
CA ARG A 386 -23.79 -17.42 -10.49
C ARG A 386 -24.74 -17.49 -11.68
N ASP A 387 -25.31 -16.36 -12.06
CA ASP A 387 -26.05 -16.29 -13.32
C ASP A 387 -25.08 -16.19 -14.50
N ARG A 388 -24.77 -17.34 -15.09
CA ARG A 388 -23.87 -17.51 -16.25
C ARG A 388 -24.37 -16.85 -17.54
N THR A 389 -25.48 -16.11 -17.49
CA THR A 389 -25.99 -15.30 -18.59
C THR A 389 -25.74 -13.80 -18.42
N PHE A 390 -25.19 -13.38 -17.29
CA PHE A 390 -24.85 -12.00 -16.95
C PHE A 390 -23.39 -11.90 -16.45
N PRO A 391 -22.75 -10.71 -16.52
CA PRO A 391 -21.53 -10.44 -15.76
C PRO A 391 -21.80 -10.73 -14.29
N GLU A 392 -20.96 -11.56 -13.69
CA GLU A 392 -21.12 -12.02 -12.32
C GLU A 392 -20.90 -10.84 -11.35
N PRO A 393 -21.70 -10.72 -10.27
CA PRO A 393 -21.84 -9.52 -9.47
C PRO A 393 -20.58 -8.91 -8.84
N GLY A 394 -19.50 -9.68 -8.70
CA GLY A 394 -18.37 -9.31 -7.84
C GLY A 394 -18.74 -9.36 -6.35
N HIS A 395 -17.76 -9.10 -5.48
CA HIS A 395 -17.79 -9.14 -4.02
C HIS A 395 -17.85 -10.55 -3.43
N THR A 396 -16.88 -11.39 -3.76
CA THR A 396 -16.78 -12.73 -3.16
C THR A 396 -16.40 -12.67 -1.66
N GLY A 397 -15.79 -11.58 -1.20
CA GLY A 397 -15.00 -11.58 0.02
C GLY A 397 -13.79 -12.51 -0.16
N GLY A 398 -13.30 -13.10 0.92
CA GLY A 398 -12.33 -14.16 0.76
C GLY A 398 -11.48 -14.44 1.98
N SER A 399 -11.15 -13.41 2.75
CA SER A 399 -10.13 -13.54 3.78
C SER A 399 -10.47 -14.55 4.87
N VAL A 400 -9.48 -15.37 5.23
CA VAL A 400 -9.55 -16.43 6.23
C VAL A 400 -8.46 -16.18 7.26
N GLU A 401 -8.82 -16.02 8.54
CA GLU A 401 -7.85 -15.62 9.57
C GLU A 401 -8.10 -16.35 10.89
N PHE A 402 -7.05 -16.88 11.53
CA PHE A 402 -7.17 -17.36 12.90
C PHE A 402 -7.02 -16.22 13.92
N GLY A 403 -8.06 -16.05 14.73
CA GLY A 403 -7.96 -15.29 15.97
C GLY A 403 -7.57 -16.15 17.18
N PRO A 404 -7.50 -15.52 18.36
CA PRO A 404 -7.20 -16.21 19.61
C PRO A 404 -8.07 -17.46 19.86
N ASN A 405 -7.52 -18.45 20.58
CA ASN A 405 -8.20 -19.69 20.96
C ASN A 405 -8.62 -20.61 19.78
N ARG A 406 -7.90 -20.55 18.65
CA ARG A 406 -8.19 -21.31 17.42
C ARG A 406 -9.61 -21.02 16.90
N THR A 407 -10.01 -19.76 16.93
CA THR A 407 -11.27 -19.31 16.30
C THR A 407 -10.96 -18.83 14.89
N LEU A 408 -11.71 -19.31 13.91
CA LEU A 408 -11.50 -19.02 12.50
C LEU A 408 -12.52 -17.98 12.05
N TYR A 409 -12.02 -16.92 11.44
CA TYR A 409 -12.81 -15.84 10.85
C TYR A 409 -12.86 -16.01 9.33
N LEU A 410 -13.98 -15.62 8.73
CA LEU A 410 -14.18 -15.66 7.28
C LEU A 410 -14.92 -14.39 6.82
N GLY A 411 -14.33 -13.66 5.89
CA GLY A 411 -14.91 -12.49 5.25
C GLY A 411 -15.73 -12.89 4.03
N THR A 412 -16.98 -12.44 3.96
CA THR A 412 -17.89 -12.73 2.85
C THR A 412 -18.45 -11.43 2.31
N GLY A 413 -18.30 -11.19 1.01
CA GLY A 413 -18.95 -10.05 0.36
C GLY A 413 -20.45 -10.29 0.19
N ASP A 414 -21.16 -9.23 -0.17
CA ASP A 414 -22.62 -9.20 -0.23
C ASP A 414 -23.18 -9.96 -1.45
N ASP A 415 -22.32 -10.24 -2.44
CA ASP A 415 -22.64 -10.95 -3.69
C ASP A 415 -23.87 -10.32 -4.35
N VAL A 416 -23.84 -8.97 -4.40
CA VAL A 416 -24.82 -8.11 -5.06
C VAL A 416 -24.11 -7.23 -6.08
N PRO A 417 -24.52 -7.27 -7.36
CA PRO A 417 -23.89 -6.49 -8.40
C PRO A 417 -24.12 -5.00 -8.15
N PRO A 418 -23.08 -4.16 -8.20
CA PRO A 418 -23.25 -2.73 -7.96
C PRO A 418 -24.07 -2.05 -9.05
N ASN A 419 -24.03 -2.56 -10.29
CA ASN A 419 -24.36 -1.75 -11.45
C ASN A 419 -25.12 -2.50 -12.59
N LEU A 420 -25.75 -3.66 -12.41
CA LEU A 420 -26.46 -4.31 -13.54
C LEU A 420 -27.69 -3.54 -14.10
N ASP A 421 -28.07 -2.41 -13.49
CA ASP A 421 -29.10 -1.51 -14.02
C ASP A 421 -28.58 -0.06 -13.93
N PRO A 422 -28.43 0.68 -15.05
CA PRO A 422 -27.84 2.02 -15.08
C PRO A 422 -28.64 3.04 -14.24
N ASN A 423 -29.88 2.72 -13.88
CA ASN A 423 -30.67 3.54 -12.97
C ASN A 423 -30.09 3.57 -11.54
N TRP A 424 -29.20 2.65 -11.15
CA TRP A 424 -28.55 2.66 -9.85
C TRP A 424 -27.43 3.69 -9.73
N GLN A 425 -26.78 4.09 -10.82
CA GLN A 425 -25.81 5.19 -10.86
C GLN A 425 -24.72 5.12 -9.77
N GLY A 426 -24.27 3.90 -9.44
CA GLY A 426 -23.28 3.63 -8.41
C GLY A 426 -23.77 3.73 -6.96
N TYR A 427 -25.06 3.91 -6.67
CA TYR A 427 -25.58 3.87 -5.28
C TYR A 427 -25.75 2.44 -4.76
N ALA A 428 -25.96 2.30 -3.44
CA ALA A 428 -26.34 1.03 -2.81
C ALA A 428 -27.53 0.36 -3.54
N PRO A 429 -27.37 -0.88 -4.07
CA PRO A 429 -28.44 -1.59 -4.77
C PRO A 429 -29.54 -2.02 -3.78
N LEU A 430 -30.72 -1.41 -3.90
CA LEU A 430 -31.88 -1.63 -3.01
C LEU A 430 -33.15 -1.89 -3.83
N ASP A 431 -33.07 -2.80 -4.81
CA ASP A 431 -34.17 -3.06 -5.74
C ASP A 431 -35.18 -4.06 -5.19
N TRP A 432 -36.37 -3.57 -4.85
CA TRP A 432 -37.45 -4.40 -4.31
C TRP A 432 -38.51 -4.77 -5.35
N ARG A 433 -38.26 -4.50 -6.64
CA ARG A 433 -39.14 -4.92 -7.73
C ARG A 433 -39.13 -6.45 -7.86
N GLU A 434 -40.27 -7.01 -8.28
CA GLU A 434 -40.39 -8.45 -8.52
C GLU A 434 -39.41 -8.90 -9.62
N GLY A 435 -38.63 -9.95 -9.35
CA GLY A 435 -37.63 -10.48 -10.29
C GLY A 435 -36.30 -9.74 -10.30
N LYS A 436 -36.10 -8.76 -9.41
CA LYS A 436 -34.85 -7.97 -9.26
C LYS A 436 -34.10 -8.25 -7.95
N GLN A 437 -34.36 -9.39 -7.30
CA GLN A 437 -33.83 -9.72 -5.97
C GLN A 437 -32.30 -9.88 -5.93
N MET A 438 -31.65 -10.03 -7.08
CA MET A 438 -30.19 -10.02 -7.18
C MET A 438 -29.60 -8.62 -6.98
N LEU A 439 -30.37 -7.54 -7.13
CA LEU A 439 -29.98 -6.14 -6.94
C LEU A 439 -30.43 -5.57 -5.58
N ASP A 440 -30.60 -6.45 -4.59
CA ASP A 440 -31.09 -6.09 -3.25
C ASP A 440 -30.06 -6.47 -2.18
N ALA A 441 -29.13 -5.56 -1.89
CA ALA A 441 -28.13 -5.74 -0.83
C ALA A 441 -28.77 -5.89 0.57
N ALA A 442 -30.02 -5.45 0.74
CA ALA A 442 -30.74 -5.68 1.99
C ALA A 442 -31.17 -7.15 2.17
N ARG A 443 -31.21 -7.95 1.09
CA ARG A 443 -31.43 -9.40 1.16
C ARG A 443 -30.23 -10.16 1.73
N THR A 444 -29.03 -9.59 1.63
CA THR A 444 -27.75 -10.22 1.97
C THR A 444 -27.07 -9.52 3.15
N ALA A 445 -26.32 -8.44 2.90
CA ALA A 445 -25.55 -7.69 3.89
C ALA A 445 -26.40 -7.23 5.08
N GLY A 446 -27.58 -6.66 4.80
CA GLY A 446 -28.54 -6.20 5.80
C GLY A 446 -29.40 -7.31 6.44
N ASN A 447 -29.28 -8.57 6.00
CA ASN A 447 -30.09 -9.69 6.47
C ASN A 447 -29.35 -10.48 7.55
N THR A 448 -29.95 -10.56 8.73
CA THR A 448 -29.41 -11.30 9.88
C THR A 448 -29.49 -12.81 9.74
N ASN A 449 -30.22 -13.31 8.74
CA ASN A 449 -30.38 -14.72 8.42
C ASN A 449 -29.67 -15.15 7.12
N ASP A 450 -28.72 -14.35 6.62
CA ASP A 450 -27.87 -14.67 5.46
C ASP A 450 -26.38 -14.60 5.87
N LEU A 451 -25.52 -15.32 5.16
CA LEU A 451 -24.07 -15.39 5.43
C LEU A 451 -23.25 -14.42 4.59
N ARG A 452 -23.82 -13.78 3.56
CA ARG A 452 -23.15 -12.83 2.68
C ARG A 452 -23.14 -11.40 3.25
N GLY A 453 -22.07 -10.64 2.99
CA GLY A 453 -21.85 -9.30 3.52
C GLY A 453 -21.59 -9.31 5.02
N LYS A 454 -20.72 -10.22 5.48
CA LYS A 454 -20.45 -10.53 6.89
C LYS A 454 -18.96 -10.77 7.13
N ILE A 455 -18.57 -10.65 8.40
CA ILE A 455 -17.43 -11.38 8.95
C ILE A 455 -18.00 -12.46 9.86
N LEU A 456 -17.76 -13.71 9.47
CA LEU A 456 -18.22 -14.91 10.16
C LEU A 456 -17.14 -15.38 11.13
N ARG A 457 -17.53 -15.96 12.26
CA ARG A 457 -16.60 -16.53 13.24
C ARG A 457 -17.08 -17.88 13.72
N ILE A 458 -16.24 -18.89 13.52
CA ILE A 458 -16.51 -20.28 13.87
C ILE A 458 -15.32 -20.89 14.61
N LYS A 459 -15.51 -22.08 15.19
CA LYS A 459 -14.42 -22.88 15.75
C LYS A 459 -14.36 -24.23 15.05
N PRO A 460 -13.37 -24.46 14.16
CA PRO A 460 -13.18 -25.72 13.47
C PRO A 460 -13.08 -26.90 14.44
N LYS A 461 -13.51 -28.09 13.99
CA LYS A 461 -13.32 -29.36 14.69
C LYS A 461 -12.36 -30.25 13.92
N ASP A 462 -11.58 -31.05 14.64
CA ASP A 462 -10.59 -31.95 14.06
C ASP A 462 -11.21 -32.99 13.10
N GLU A 463 -12.42 -33.46 13.39
CA GLU A 463 -13.16 -34.39 12.53
C GLU A 463 -13.81 -33.74 11.28
N GLY A 464 -13.77 -32.41 11.18
CA GLY A 464 -14.49 -31.62 10.19
C GLY A 464 -15.75 -30.93 10.76
N GLY A 465 -16.30 -29.97 10.01
CA GLY A 465 -17.34 -29.09 10.52
C GLY A 465 -16.84 -28.11 11.59
N TYR A 466 -17.77 -27.49 12.31
CA TYR A 466 -17.45 -26.45 13.29
C TYR A 466 -18.40 -26.45 14.51
N SER A 467 -18.05 -25.61 15.47
CA SER A 467 -18.92 -25.12 16.53
C SER A 467 -18.99 -23.59 16.48
N VAL A 468 -20.05 -23.00 17.04
CA VAL A 468 -20.17 -21.54 17.13
C VAL A 468 -19.57 -21.08 18.46
N PRO A 469 -18.57 -20.20 18.47
CA PRO A 469 -18.00 -19.63 19.68
C PRO A 469 -18.94 -18.59 20.33
N ASP A 470 -18.85 -18.45 21.65
CA ASP A 470 -19.57 -17.41 22.40
C ASP A 470 -19.11 -16.01 22.01
N GLY A 471 -20.03 -15.03 22.05
CA GLY A 471 -19.74 -13.63 21.74
C GLY A 471 -19.91 -13.25 20.26
N ASN A 472 -20.45 -14.15 19.43
CA ASN A 472 -20.98 -13.79 18.12
C ASN A 472 -22.21 -12.88 18.29
N LEU A 473 -22.57 -12.13 17.24
CA LEU A 473 -23.63 -11.13 17.29
C LEU A 473 -24.98 -11.72 17.69
N PHE A 474 -25.23 -12.96 17.27
CA PHE A 474 -26.45 -13.71 17.60
C PHE A 474 -26.12 -15.03 18.28
N SER A 475 -26.82 -15.32 19.38
CA SER A 475 -26.67 -16.60 20.08
C SER A 475 -27.26 -17.75 19.26
N ALA A 476 -26.64 -18.93 19.35
CA ALA A 476 -27.13 -20.14 18.70
C ALA A 476 -28.61 -20.43 19.05
N GLY A 477 -29.43 -20.69 18.02
CA GLY A 477 -30.86 -20.94 18.18
C GLY A 477 -31.74 -19.67 18.24
N THR A 478 -31.18 -18.47 18.07
CA THR A 478 -31.98 -17.24 17.97
C THR A 478 -32.75 -17.23 16.64
N ASP A 479 -34.09 -17.17 16.72
CA ASP A 479 -34.96 -17.21 15.55
C ASP A 479 -34.61 -16.10 14.54
N LYS A 480 -34.60 -16.46 13.24
CA LYS A 480 -34.31 -15.57 12.11
C LYS A 480 -32.91 -14.96 12.12
N THR A 481 -31.93 -15.66 12.69
CA THR A 481 -30.54 -15.22 12.69
C THR A 481 -29.58 -16.36 12.38
N ARG A 482 -28.41 -16.01 11.84
CA ARG A 482 -27.27 -16.93 11.69
C ARG A 482 -26.29 -16.75 12.85
N PRO A 483 -26.05 -17.78 13.67
CA PRO A 483 -25.17 -17.65 14.82
C PRO A 483 -23.68 -17.57 14.44
N GLU A 484 -23.33 -17.84 13.18
CA GLU A 484 -21.96 -17.66 12.67
C GLU A 484 -21.54 -16.19 12.56
N ILE A 485 -22.51 -15.26 12.50
CA ILE A 485 -22.24 -13.84 12.28
C ILE A 485 -21.53 -13.23 13.51
N TYR A 486 -20.29 -12.79 13.32
CA TYR A 486 -19.59 -11.96 14.29
C TYR A 486 -19.82 -10.48 14.01
N ALA A 487 -19.65 -10.06 12.76
CA ALA A 487 -19.98 -8.73 12.31
C ALA A 487 -20.79 -8.78 11.00
N MET A 488 -21.68 -7.81 10.81
CA MET A 488 -22.56 -7.73 9.64
C MET A 488 -22.64 -6.34 9.06
N GLY A 489 -23.24 -6.23 7.87
CA GLY A 489 -23.48 -4.95 7.22
C GLY A 489 -22.25 -4.44 6.52
N PHE A 490 -21.60 -5.33 5.74
CA PHE A 490 -20.48 -5.01 4.86
C PHE A 490 -20.88 -5.25 3.41
N ARG A 491 -20.29 -4.49 2.48
CA ARG A 491 -20.42 -4.73 1.04
C ARG A 491 -19.42 -5.78 0.59
N ASN A 492 -18.13 -5.55 0.80
CA ASN A 492 -17.06 -6.49 0.49
C ASN A 492 -15.88 -6.36 1.47
N PRO A 493 -15.92 -7.07 2.62
CA PRO A 493 -14.78 -7.14 3.53
C PRO A 493 -13.75 -8.14 2.98
N PHE A 494 -13.10 -7.77 1.88
CA PHE A 494 -12.29 -8.66 1.06
C PHE A 494 -11.02 -9.14 1.76
N ARG A 495 -10.27 -8.20 2.38
CA ARG A 495 -9.08 -8.47 3.20
C ARG A 495 -9.23 -7.81 4.57
N PHE A 496 -9.02 -8.62 5.61
CA PHE A 496 -8.97 -8.19 6.99
C PHE A 496 -7.93 -9.03 7.73
N THR A 497 -7.50 -8.58 8.90
CA THR A 497 -6.64 -9.37 9.79
C THR A 497 -7.26 -9.47 11.18
N VAL A 498 -6.88 -10.49 11.95
CA VAL A 498 -7.19 -10.58 13.37
C VAL A 498 -5.91 -10.42 14.18
N ASP A 499 -5.80 -9.36 14.97
CA ASP A 499 -4.62 -9.19 15.82
C ASP A 499 -4.56 -10.32 16.88
N PRO A 500 -3.51 -11.18 16.87
CA PRO A 500 -3.43 -12.30 17.79
C PRO A 500 -3.28 -11.86 19.25
N LYS A 501 -2.82 -10.62 19.52
CA LYS A 501 -2.61 -10.09 20.88
C LYS A 501 -3.91 -9.61 21.51
N THR A 502 -4.71 -8.83 20.79
CA THR A 502 -5.98 -8.26 21.31
C THR A 502 -7.22 -9.06 20.91
N GLY A 503 -7.16 -9.79 19.79
CA GLY A 503 -8.32 -10.42 19.15
C GLY A 503 -9.23 -9.45 18.39
N TYR A 504 -8.78 -8.21 18.18
CA TYR A 504 -9.53 -7.23 17.38
C TYR A 504 -9.40 -7.55 15.89
N VAL A 505 -10.49 -7.36 15.15
CA VAL A 505 -10.48 -7.54 13.69
C VAL A 505 -10.28 -6.19 13.03
N HIS A 506 -9.24 -6.04 12.22
CA HIS A 506 -9.00 -4.85 11.42
C HIS A 506 -9.50 -5.13 10.01
N ALA A 507 -10.60 -4.50 9.61
CA ALA A 507 -11.32 -4.84 8.40
C ALA A 507 -11.58 -3.61 7.54
N SER A 508 -11.24 -3.70 6.26
CA SER A 508 -11.61 -2.71 5.26
C SER A 508 -12.84 -3.17 4.49
N ASP A 509 -13.75 -2.25 4.20
CA ASP A 509 -14.95 -2.54 3.43
C ASP A 509 -15.00 -1.66 2.18
N TYR A 510 -15.24 -2.30 1.04
CA TYR A 510 -15.43 -1.58 -0.21
C TYR A 510 -16.75 -0.83 -0.21
N GLY A 511 -16.76 0.28 -0.92
CA GLY A 511 -17.88 1.18 -1.04
C GLY A 511 -18.66 1.03 -2.35
N PRO A 512 -19.74 1.80 -2.52
CA PRO A 512 -20.39 1.95 -3.82
C PRO A 512 -19.50 2.65 -4.86
N ASP A 513 -19.66 2.32 -6.14
CA ASP A 513 -18.89 2.88 -7.27
C ASP A 513 -19.42 4.24 -7.74
N ARG A 514 -19.52 5.20 -6.82
CA ARG A 514 -20.07 6.53 -7.09
C ARG A 514 -19.06 7.66 -6.91
N GLY A 515 -18.48 8.13 -8.00
CA GLY A 515 -17.55 9.28 -7.99
C GLY A 515 -18.22 10.66 -7.85
N ALA A 516 -19.52 10.78 -8.11
CA ALA A 516 -20.22 12.06 -8.04
C ALA A 516 -20.61 12.45 -6.58
N PRO A 517 -20.77 13.75 -6.25
CA PRO A 517 -21.13 14.21 -4.88
C PRO A 517 -22.51 13.74 -4.40
N ALA A 518 -22.73 13.63 -3.08
CA ALA A 518 -23.99 13.22 -2.46
C ALA A 518 -25.29 13.87 -3.03
N THR A 519 -26.41 13.12 -2.96
CA THR A 519 -27.76 13.60 -3.34
C THR A 519 -28.84 13.17 -2.33
N ASP A 520 -30.11 13.37 -2.68
CA ASP A 520 -31.25 12.85 -1.92
C ASP A 520 -31.29 11.30 -1.87
N ARG A 521 -30.64 10.60 -2.82
CA ARG A 521 -30.54 9.13 -2.82
C ARG A 521 -29.53 8.57 -1.81
N GLY A 522 -28.48 9.33 -1.48
CA GLY A 522 -27.40 8.87 -0.62
C GLY A 522 -26.08 9.62 -0.82
N PRO A 523 -25.03 9.23 -0.08
CA PRO A 523 -23.68 9.81 -0.19
C PRO A 523 -22.98 9.48 -1.53
N GLU A 524 -21.81 10.08 -1.77
CA GLU A 524 -20.81 9.55 -2.71
C GLU A 524 -20.33 8.14 -2.32
N GLY A 525 -19.56 7.51 -3.21
CA GLY A 525 -18.87 6.26 -2.97
C GLY A 525 -17.78 6.45 -1.92
N LEU A 526 -18.10 6.06 -0.69
CA LEU A 526 -17.15 6.01 0.42
C LEU A 526 -16.77 4.57 0.70
N VAL A 527 -15.52 4.36 1.08
CA VAL A 527 -15.00 3.09 1.57
C VAL A 527 -14.59 3.27 3.04
N GLU A 528 -14.47 2.16 3.78
CA GLU A 528 -14.27 2.21 5.23
C GLU A 528 -13.09 1.37 5.69
N TYR A 529 -12.48 1.79 6.80
CA TYR A 529 -11.62 0.96 7.63
C TYR A 529 -12.19 0.92 9.06
N ASN A 530 -12.35 -0.30 9.57
CA ASN A 530 -13.05 -0.64 10.80
C ASN A 530 -12.15 -1.46 11.75
N VAL A 531 -12.19 -1.17 13.05
CA VAL A 531 -11.56 -1.93 14.13
C VAL A 531 -12.65 -2.57 14.99
N ILE A 532 -12.92 -3.85 14.73
CA ILE A 532 -14.01 -4.62 15.32
C ILE A 532 -13.56 -5.23 16.65
N LYS A 533 -13.76 -4.48 17.72
CA LYS A 533 -13.42 -4.87 19.10
C LYS A 533 -14.43 -5.84 19.73
N LYS A 534 -15.64 -5.89 19.16
CA LYS A 534 -16.76 -6.74 19.58
C LYS A 534 -17.70 -6.97 18.39
N ALA A 535 -18.55 -7.98 18.48
CA ALA A 535 -19.59 -8.22 17.49
C ALA A 535 -20.50 -7.00 17.28
N GLY A 536 -20.85 -6.68 16.02
CA GLY A 536 -21.55 -5.45 15.67
C GLY A 536 -22.16 -5.43 14.26
N ASN A 537 -22.92 -4.35 13.97
CA ASN A 537 -23.47 -4.05 12.66
C ASN A 537 -22.78 -2.79 12.11
N TYR A 538 -22.31 -2.83 10.87
CA TYR A 538 -21.50 -1.81 10.21
C TYR A 538 -22.26 -1.06 9.10
N GLY A 539 -23.57 -1.30 9.00
CA GLY A 539 -24.51 -0.36 8.39
C GLY A 539 -24.88 -0.62 6.94
N TRP A 540 -24.00 -1.21 6.12
CA TRP A 540 -24.32 -1.51 4.71
C TRP A 540 -25.54 -2.44 4.62
N PRO A 541 -26.49 -2.18 3.70
CA PRO A 541 -26.54 -1.13 2.67
C PRO A 541 -27.35 0.13 3.04
N PHE A 542 -27.72 0.30 4.32
CA PHE A 542 -28.63 1.36 4.73
C PHE A 542 -27.91 2.67 5.03
N CYS A 543 -26.73 2.56 5.64
CA CYS A 543 -25.85 3.67 5.97
C CYS A 543 -24.39 3.27 5.74
N HIS A 544 -23.53 4.25 5.43
CA HIS A 544 -22.10 4.02 5.18
C HIS A 544 -21.29 5.29 5.49
N GLY A 545 -19.97 5.17 5.59
CA GLY A 545 -19.07 6.21 6.07
C GLY A 545 -19.39 6.61 7.51
N ASP A 546 -19.53 7.90 7.78
CA ASP A 546 -19.88 8.43 9.10
C ASP A 546 -21.38 8.42 9.41
N ASN A 547 -22.04 7.28 9.16
CA ASN A 547 -23.50 7.09 9.25
C ASN A 547 -24.29 7.96 8.25
N GLN A 548 -23.80 8.07 7.01
CA GLN A 548 -24.56 8.75 5.95
C GLN A 548 -25.64 7.81 5.39
N PRO A 549 -26.93 8.18 5.45
CA PRO A 549 -28.02 7.29 5.05
C PRO A 549 -28.29 7.30 3.55
N TYR A 550 -28.58 6.11 3.00
CA TYR A 550 -29.19 5.95 1.69
C TYR A 550 -30.72 6.07 1.77
N ALA A 551 -31.36 6.18 0.61
CA ALA A 551 -32.81 6.08 0.45
C ALA A 551 -33.15 5.00 -0.60
N PRO A 552 -34.23 4.22 -0.40
CA PRO A 552 -34.69 3.30 -1.42
C PRO A 552 -35.16 4.08 -2.65
N PHE A 553 -34.91 3.54 -3.83
CA PHE A 553 -35.22 4.17 -5.11
C PHE A 553 -35.99 3.21 -5.98
N ASN A 554 -37.03 3.69 -6.66
CA ASN A 554 -37.77 2.92 -7.67
C ASN A 554 -37.41 3.40 -9.07
N PRO A 555 -36.63 2.62 -9.85
CA PRO A 555 -36.23 2.97 -11.21
C PRO A 555 -37.40 3.19 -12.19
N ASP A 556 -38.53 2.51 -12.00
CA ASP A 556 -39.66 2.59 -12.95
C ASP A 556 -40.42 3.92 -12.82
N THR A 557 -40.44 4.49 -11.61
CA THR A 557 -41.19 5.72 -11.31
C THR A 557 -40.28 6.93 -11.06
N GLY A 558 -38.99 6.70 -10.81
CA GLY A 558 -38.04 7.72 -10.36
C GLY A 558 -38.29 8.18 -8.92
N GLU A 559 -39.13 7.48 -8.15
CA GLU A 559 -39.48 7.86 -6.79
C GLU A 559 -38.32 7.54 -5.82
N ILE A 560 -37.91 8.55 -5.05
CA ILE A 560 -36.94 8.42 -3.96
C ILE A 560 -37.71 8.37 -2.64
N GLY A 561 -37.51 7.30 -1.87
CA GLY A 561 -38.14 7.13 -0.57
C GLY A 561 -37.51 7.98 0.53
N ALA A 562 -37.95 7.75 1.78
CA ALA A 562 -37.32 8.36 2.94
C ALA A 562 -35.95 7.73 3.21
N LYS A 563 -34.98 8.56 3.60
CA LYS A 563 -33.66 8.11 4.07
C LYS A 563 -33.80 7.20 5.31
N PHE A 564 -32.94 6.19 5.42
CA PHE A 564 -32.92 5.29 6.57
C PHE A 564 -32.49 6.01 7.86
N ASP A 565 -32.95 5.50 9.00
CA ASP A 565 -32.52 5.97 10.32
C ASP A 565 -31.31 5.15 10.79
N CYS A 566 -30.10 5.70 10.64
CA CYS A 566 -28.86 5.03 11.05
C CYS A 566 -28.77 4.80 12.57
N ALA A 567 -29.51 5.56 13.39
CA ALA A 567 -29.52 5.36 14.83
C ALA A 567 -30.42 4.18 15.25
N SER A 568 -31.38 3.80 14.40
CA SER A 568 -32.30 2.68 14.61
C SER A 568 -32.58 1.97 13.28
N PRO A 569 -31.57 1.29 12.70
CA PRO A 569 -31.68 0.72 11.36
C PRO A 569 -32.77 -0.35 11.28
N THR A 570 -33.52 -0.31 10.19
CA THR A 570 -34.50 -1.36 9.87
C THR A 570 -34.25 -1.91 8.48
N ASN A 571 -34.56 -3.19 8.29
CA ASN A 571 -34.52 -3.84 6.98
C ASN A 571 -35.95 -4.06 6.46
N PRO A 572 -36.48 -3.11 5.68
CA PRO A 572 -37.83 -3.20 5.12
C PRO A 572 -37.91 -4.03 3.83
N SER A 573 -36.81 -4.61 3.34
CA SER A 573 -36.83 -5.37 2.09
C SER A 573 -37.87 -6.49 2.13
N PRO A 574 -38.66 -6.68 1.05
CA PRO A 574 -39.57 -7.82 0.95
C PRO A 574 -38.84 -9.17 0.86
N ASN A 575 -37.54 -9.16 0.56
CA ASN A 575 -36.70 -10.35 0.46
C ASN A 575 -35.95 -10.66 1.77
N ASN A 576 -36.13 -9.85 2.82
CA ASN A 576 -35.51 -10.08 4.12
C ASN A 576 -36.14 -11.28 4.83
N THR A 577 -35.34 -12.31 5.11
CA THR A 577 -35.74 -13.49 5.89
C THR A 577 -35.35 -13.40 7.37
N GLY A 578 -34.58 -12.38 7.73
CA GLY A 578 -34.06 -12.13 9.08
C GLY A 578 -34.95 -11.24 9.95
N LEU A 579 -34.33 -10.64 10.95
CA LEU A 579 -34.89 -9.57 11.75
C LEU A 579 -35.19 -8.32 10.91
N LYS A 580 -36.28 -7.63 11.25
CA LYS A 580 -36.63 -6.33 10.66
C LYS A 580 -35.94 -5.17 11.39
N GLU A 581 -35.97 -5.19 12.71
CA GLU A 581 -35.22 -4.25 13.54
C GLU A 581 -33.79 -4.78 13.66
N LEU A 582 -32.81 -3.99 13.23
CA LEU A 582 -31.41 -4.42 13.19
C LEU A 582 -30.65 -3.93 14.44
N PRO A 583 -29.52 -4.58 14.78
CA PRO A 583 -28.59 -4.02 15.76
C PRO A 583 -28.13 -2.62 15.36
N LYS A 584 -27.82 -1.80 16.36
CA LYS A 584 -27.29 -0.44 16.15
C LYS A 584 -26.01 -0.49 15.30
N ILE A 585 -25.87 0.50 14.42
CA ILE A 585 -24.66 0.69 13.61
C ILE A 585 -23.49 1.17 14.50
N GLU A 586 -22.34 0.53 14.34
CA GLU A 586 -21.04 0.95 14.85
C GLU A 586 -20.33 1.77 13.76
N LEU A 587 -19.57 2.79 14.14
CA LEU A 587 -18.91 3.71 13.21
C LEU A 587 -17.51 3.20 12.81
N PRO A 588 -17.07 3.45 11.57
CA PRO A 588 -15.70 3.19 11.16
C PRO A 588 -14.72 4.18 11.79
N GLU A 589 -13.47 3.75 11.92
CA GLU A 589 -12.35 4.57 12.36
C GLU A 589 -11.94 5.58 11.27
N VAL A 590 -11.97 5.15 10.00
CA VAL A 590 -11.59 5.95 8.83
C VAL A 590 -12.58 5.71 7.68
N TRP A 591 -12.93 6.78 6.95
CA TRP A 591 -13.69 6.71 5.71
C TRP A 591 -13.17 7.71 4.68
N TYR A 592 -13.17 7.34 3.41
CA TYR A 592 -12.73 8.18 2.31
C TYR A 592 -13.38 7.73 1.00
N GLY A 593 -13.22 8.50 -0.08
CA GLY A 593 -13.75 8.14 -1.39
C GLY A 593 -12.78 8.53 -2.50
N TYR A 594 -13.32 8.74 -3.71
CA TYR A 594 -12.49 9.04 -4.88
C TYR A 594 -11.75 10.37 -4.80
N GLY A 595 -12.34 11.38 -4.16
CA GLY A 595 -11.70 12.67 -3.89
C GLY A 595 -10.94 12.70 -2.57
N THR A 596 -10.17 13.76 -2.35
CA THR A 596 -9.50 14.00 -1.06
C THR A 596 -10.53 14.12 0.06
N SER A 597 -10.35 13.34 1.13
CA SER A 597 -11.20 13.42 2.33
C SER A 597 -10.87 14.66 3.16
N GLU A 598 -11.88 15.42 3.56
CA GLU A 598 -11.68 16.59 4.45
C GLU A 598 -11.16 16.17 5.84
N LYS A 599 -11.58 14.99 6.32
CA LYS A 599 -11.25 14.51 7.66
C LYS A 599 -10.00 13.63 7.69
N PHE A 600 -9.74 12.89 6.61
CA PHE A 600 -8.60 11.99 6.46
C PHE A 600 -7.84 12.28 5.17
N PRO A 601 -7.31 13.51 5.00
CA PRO A 601 -6.59 13.90 3.80
C PRO A 601 -5.40 12.99 3.50
N GLU A 602 -4.85 12.32 4.51
CA GLU A 602 -3.79 11.31 4.37
C GLU A 602 -4.16 10.18 3.40
N MET A 603 -5.45 9.89 3.18
CA MET A 603 -5.88 8.82 2.28
C MET A 603 -5.69 9.18 0.80
N GLY A 604 -5.52 10.46 0.46
CA GLY A 604 -5.34 10.96 -0.90
C GLY A 604 -6.60 10.88 -1.77
N GLU A 605 -6.40 10.86 -3.08
CA GLU A 605 -7.44 10.76 -4.12
C GLU A 605 -7.14 9.63 -5.13
N GLY A 606 -8.13 9.21 -5.93
CA GLY A 606 -8.00 8.13 -6.92
C GLY A 606 -9.07 7.04 -6.77
N GLY A 607 -8.85 5.86 -7.37
CA GLY A 607 -9.70 4.67 -7.14
C GLY A 607 -9.84 4.36 -5.64
N SER A 608 -10.88 3.64 -5.22
CA SER A 608 -11.09 3.32 -3.80
C SER A 608 -11.28 1.81 -3.62
N ALA A 609 -10.21 1.13 -3.23
CA ALA A 609 -10.09 -0.31 -3.04
C ALA A 609 -9.27 -0.61 -1.77
N PRO A 610 -9.83 -0.33 -0.58
CA PRO A 610 -9.10 -0.46 0.68
C PRO A 610 -8.92 -1.93 1.07
N MET A 611 -7.79 -2.23 1.68
CA MET A 611 -7.52 -3.53 2.27
C MET A 611 -6.83 -3.34 3.62
N SER A 612 -7.16 -4.20 4.58
CA SER A 612 -6.57 -4.17 5.92
C SER A 612 -5.48 -5.22 6.04
N GLY A 613 -4.23 -4.77 6.20
CA GLY A 613 -3.08 -5.64 6.47
C GLY A 613 -2.84 -5.86 7.96
N PRO A 614 -1.69 -6.46 8.33
CA PRO A 614 -1.45 -6.99 9.67
C PRO A 614 -1.21 -5.88 10.69
N VAL A 615 -1.41 -6.22 11.97
CA VAL A 615 -0.89 -5.44 13.09
C VAL A 615 0.47 -6.00 13.48
N TYR A 616 1.51 -5.16 13.46
CA TYR A 616 2.84 -5.61 13.88
C TYR A 616 2.91 -5.76 15.39
N ASN A 617 3.31 -6.94 15.85
CA ASN A 617 3.53 -7.24 17.26
C ASN A 617 5.03 -7.49 17.47
N PHE A 618 5.72 -6.50 18.03
CA PHE A 618 7.17 -6.58 18.20
C PHE A 618 7.57 -7.65 19.22
N ASP A 619 8.42 -8.57 18.78
CA ASP A 619 9.07 -9.53 19.68
C ASP A 619 10.54 -9.13 19.96
N PRO A 620 10.85 -8.69 21.19
CA PRO A 620 12.23 -8.40 21.58
C PRO A 620 13.13 -9.65 21.60
N ASP A 621 12.55 -10.84 21.76
CA ASP A 621 13.29 -12.10 21.84
C ASP A 621 13.65 -12.66 20.46
N ASN A 622 12.89 -12.32 19.41
CA ASN A 622 13.22 -12.63 18.03
C ASN A 622 14.64 -12.13 17.68
N LYS A 623 15.49 -13.01 17.15
CA LYS A 623 16.89 -12.72 16.82
C LYS A 623 17.11 -12.35 15.35
N SER A 624 16.06 -12.35 14.55
CA SER A 624 16.13 -11.92 13.16
C SER A 624 16.67 -10.50 13.07
N GLU A 625 17.61 -10.30 12.15
CA GLU A 625 18.18 -8.99 11.84
C GLU A 625 17.31 -8.21 10.86
N THR A 626 16.30 -8.85 10.24
CA THR A 626 15.38 -8.24 9.27
C THR A 626 14.06 -7.79 9.90
N LYS A 627 13.84 -8.13 11.19
CA LYS A 627 12.58 -7.81 11.87
C LYS A 627 12.35 -6.30 11.96
N PHE A 628 11.10 -5.89 11.87
CA PHE A 628 10.75 -4.48 12.00
C PHE A 628 11.07 -3.95 13.41
N PRO A 629 11.45 -2.67 13.55
CA PRO A 629 11.83 -2.10 14.84
C PRO A 629 10.64 -1.96 15.78
N ALA A 630 10.94 -1.86 17.08
CA ALA A 630 9.96 -1.70 18.15
C ALA A 630 8.99 -0.53 17.91
N TYR A 631 9.45 0.50 17.19
CA TYR A 631 8.64 1.63 16.77
C TYR A 631 7.27 1.18 16.31
N PHE A 632 7.17 0.17 15.44
CA PHE A 632 5.90 -0.29 14.86
C PHE A 632 5.04 -1.18 15.76
N ASP A 633 5.39 -1.47 17.02
CA ASP A 633 4.56 -2.32 17.89
C ASP A 633 3.13 -1.75 18.01
N GLY A 634 2.14 -2.56 17.67
CA GLY A 634 0.73 -2.20 17.63
C GLY A 634 0.28 -1.36 16.42
N ALA A 635 1.17 -1.05 15.48
CA ALA A 635 0.81 -0.35 14.24
C ALA A 635 0.12 -1.30 13.25
N ASN A 636 -0.94 -0.83 12.60
CA ASN A 636 -1.59 -1.53 11.50
C ASN A 636 -1.02 -1.05 10.16
N PHE A 637 -0.80 -1.98 9.22
CA PHE A 637 -0.36 -1.69 7.86
C PHE A 637 -1.56 -1.76 6.90
N PHE A 638 -2.28 -0.66 6.78
CA PHE A 638 -3.36 -0.51 5.80
C PHE A 638 -2.77 -0.43 4.40
N TYR A 639 -3.46 -0.95 3.39
CA TYR A 639 -3.00 -0.82 2.01
C TYR A 639 -4.13 -0.58 1.03
N GLU A 640 -3.78 0.05 -0.08
CA GLU A 640 -4.74 0.49 -1.08
C GLU A 640 -4.36 -0.13 -2.42
N TRP A 641 -5.22 -1.03 -2.85
CA TRP A 641 -4.97 -1.84 -4.03
C TRP A 641 -4.94 -0.97 -5.30
N SER A 642 -5.84 0.00 -5.43
CA SER A 642 -5.93 0.87 -6.60
C SER A 642 -4.91 2.02 -6.59
N ARG A 643 -4.50 2.48 -5.40
CA ARG A 643 -3.57 3.61 -5.22
C ARG A 643 -2.12 3.21 -4.96
N ASN A 644 -1.80 1.91 -4.94
CA ASN A 644 -0.42 1.39 -4.95
C ASN A 644 0.41 1.84 -3.73
N TYR A 645 -0.20 1.97 -2.56
CA TYR A 645 0.51 2.38 -1.34
C TYR A 645 0.19 1.47 -0.15
N VAL A 646 1.05 1.56 0.85
CA VAL A 646 0.85 1.04 2.21
C VAL A 646 0.96 2.22 3.18
N LYS A 647 0.08 2.24 4.19
CA LYS A 647 0.04 3.26 5.24
C LYS A 647 0.12 2.63 6.61
N GLU A 648 0.90 3.25 7.47
CA GLU A 648 0.93 2.99 8.90
C GLU A 648 -0.26 3.69 9.56
N MET A 649 -1.12 2.94 10.25
CA MET A 649 -2.17 3.48 11.12
C MET A 649 -1.83 3.20 12.59
N ARG A 650 -1.81 4.26 13.40
CA ARG A 650 -1.58 4.17 14.84
C ARG A 650 -2.78 4.60 15.65
N PHE A 651 -2.98 3.91 16.77
CA PHE A 651 -3.99 4.22 17.77
C PHE A 651 -3.32 4.61 19.08
N ASP A 652 -3.87 5.60 19.76
CA ASP A 652 -3.42 5.99 21.10
C ASP A 652 -3.90 4.98 22.16
N LYS A 653 -3.43 5.11 23.40
CA LYS A 653 -3.80 4.23 24.52
C LYS A 653 -5.30 4.20 24.84
N ASP A 654 -6.04 5.22 24.40
CA ASP A 654 -7.50 5.30 24.53
C ASP A 654 -8.20 4.71 23.27
N GLU A 655 -7.43 4.01 22.44
CA GLU A 655 -7.79 3.33 21.19
C GLU A 655 -8.41 4.25 20.14
N LYS A 656 -8.00 5.53 20.11
CA LYS A 656 -8.40 6.48 19.07
C LYS A 656 -7.29 6.63 18.04
N LEU A 657 -7.67 6.84 16.77
CA LEU A 657 -6.72 7.08 15.69
C LEU A 657 -5.80 8.27 16.04
N LEU A 658 -4.51 7.99 16.16
CA LEU A 658 -3.47 8.95 16.47
C LEU A 658 -2.91 9.57 15.19
N LYS A 659 -2.52 8.72 14.23
CA LYS A 659 -1.85 9.13 12.99
C LYS A 659 -2.05 8.11 11.87
N ILE A 660 -2.09 8.62 10.65
CA ILE A 660 -1.91 7.85 9.41
C ILE A 660 -0.63 8.38 8.76
N ASN A 661 0.34 7.52 8.48
CA ASN A 661 1.58 7.90 7.78
C ASN A 661 1.76 7.03 6.54
N ASP A 662 2.42 7.56 5.52
CA ASP A 662 2.93 6.74 4.43
C ASP A 662 4.02 5.79 4.93
N PHE A 663 4.03 4.57 4.39
CA PHE A 663 5.07 3.58 4.63
C PHE A 663 5.80 3.29 3.32
N MET A 664 7.12 3.51 3.31
CA MET A 664 7.98 3.29 2.14
C MET A 664 7.45 3.96 0.85
N ASP A 665 7.05 5.23 0.92
CA ASP A 665 6.55 6.02 -0.23
C ASP A 665 7.50 6.08 -1.44
N SER A 666 8.79 5.90 -1.22
CA SER A 666 9.82 5.80 -2.26
C SER A 666 9.82 4.47 -3.03
N VAL A 667 9.08 3.47 -2.55
CA VAL A 667 8.96 2.15 -3.18
C VAL A 667 7.58 2.01 -3.80
N LYS A 668 7.55 1.60 -5.07
CA LYS A 668 6.30 1.31 -5.77
C LYS A 668 5.76 -0.06 -5.33
N PHE A 669 4.57 -0.07 -4.77
CA PHE A 669 3.76 -1.27 -4.66
C PHE A 669 2.95 -1.45 -5.94
N ASN A 670 2.78 -2.68 -6.42
CA ASN A 670 1.96 -2.95 -7.60
C ASN A 670 0.68 -3.68 -7.17
N LYS A 671 -0.35 -2.90 -6.85
CA LYS A 671 -1.65 -3.44 -6.44
C LYS A 671 -1.49 -4.49 -5.34
N PRO A 672 -1.00 -4.08 -4.14
CA PRO A 672 -0.78 -5.00 -3.03
C PRO A 672 -2.09 -5.73 -2.73
N MET A 673 -2.02 -7.05 -2.67
CA MET A 673 -3.17 -7.94 -2.62
C MET A 673 -3.38 -8.55 -1.23
N ASP A 674 -2.29 -8.96 -0.60
CA ASP A 674 -2.31 -9.50 0.76
C ASP A 674 -0.97 -9.30 1.44
N MET A 675 -0.96 -9.28 2.77
CA MET A 675 0.25 -9.13 3.57
C MET A 675 0.12 -9.73 4.97
N THR A 676 1.21 -10.30 5.48
CA THR A 676 1.31 -10.78 6.87
C THR A 676 2.76 -10.72 7.37
N PHE A 677 2.96 -10.73 8.69
CA PHE A 677 4.29 -10.81 9.28
C PHE A 677 4.69 -12.26 9.52
N GLY A 678 5.88 -12.63 9.04
CA GLY A 678 6.45 -13.96 9.29
C GLY A 678 7.03 -14.10 10.70
N PRO A 679 7.42 -15.33 11.10
CA PRO A 679 8.07 -15.58 12.40
C PRO A 679 9.45 -14.92 12.52
N ASP A 680 10.05 -14.48 11.41
CA ASP A 680 11.28 -13.69 11.38
C ASP A 680 11.03 -12.19 11.62
N GLY A 681 9.77 -11.76 11.76
CA GLY A 681 9.39 -10.36 11.98
C GLY A 681 9.51 -9.47 10.73
N SER A 682 9.75 -10.07 9.56
CA SER A 682 9.66 -9.40 8.25
C SER A 682 8.22 -9.43 7.74
N MET A 683 7.84 -8.45 6.92
CA MET A 683 6.52 -8.41 6.29
C MET A 683 6.55 -9.11 4.93
N TYR A 684 5.65 -10.03 4.68
CA TYR A 684 5.46 -10.72 3.41
C TYR A 684 4.29 -10.09 2.68
N VAL A 685 4.42 -9.86 1.37
CA VAL A 685 3.45 -9.13 0.56
C VAL A 685 3.22 -9.86 -0.75
N LEU A 686 1.97 -10.13 -1.08
CA LEU A 686 1.54 -10.49 -2.42
C LEU A 686 1.17 -9.24 -3.20
N GLU A 687 1.56 -9.19 -4.46
CA GLU A 687 1.21 -8.14 -5.41
C GLU A 687 0.51 -8.73 -6.62
N TRP A 688 -0.60 -8.11 -7.00
CA TRP A 688 -1.39 -8.53 -8.16
C TRP A 688 -0.65 -8.33 -9.48
N GLY A 689 0.23 -7.31 -9.56
CA GLY A 689 0.85 -6.85 -10.80
C GLY A 689 0.13 -5.66 -11.44
N SER A 690 0.69 -5.07 -12.49
CA SER A 690 0.22 -3.79 -13.03
C SER A 690 -0.99 -3.88 -13.96
N GLU A 691 -1.18 -4.99 -14.68
CA GLU A 691 -2.36 -5.19 -15.54
C GLU A 691 -3.52 -5.84 -14.79
N PHE A 692 -4.67 -5.94 -15.47
CA PHE A 692 -5.91 -6.47 -14.93
C PHE A 692 -6.43 -7.59 -15.84
N GLY A 693 -7.17 -8.56 -15.28
CA GLY A 693 -7.68 -9.73 -16.02
C GLY A 693 -6.74 -10.95 -16.03
N GLY A 694 -5.63 -10.88 -15.29
CA GLY A 694 -4.63 -11.92 -15.13
C GLY A 694 -3.54 -11.92 -16.22
N GLY A 695 -2.54 -12.79 -16.05
CA GLY A 695 -1.37 -12.85 -16.95
C GLY A 695 -0.33 -11.76 -16.70
N ASN A 696 -0.32 -11.18 -15.49
CA ASN A 696 0.65 -10.17 -15.07
C ASN A 696 2.06 -10.75 -14.98
N SER A 697 2.97 -10.27 -15.82
CA SER A 697 4.39 -10.62 -15.77
C SER A 697 5.16 -9.87 -14.67
N ASP A 698 4.48 -9.07 -13.85
CA ASP A 698 5.04 -8.28 -12.76
C ASP A 698 4.29 -8.45 -11.43
N SER A 699 3.45 -9.49 -11.34
CA SER A 699 2.87 -9.96 -10.07
C SER A 699 3.92 -10.71 -9.27
N GLY A 700 3.76 -10.81 -7.95
CA GLY A 700 4.74 -11.57 -7.16
C GLY A 700 4.48 -11.67 -5.67
N LEU A 701 5.27 -12.55 -5.05
CA LEU A 701 5.51 -12.65 -3.62
C LEU A 701 6.82 -11.94 -3.26
N TYR A 702 6.73 -11.03 -2.30
CA TYR A 702 7.85 -10.24 -1.81
C TYR A 702 7.98 -10.34 -0.29
N ARG A 703 9.18 -10.09 0.22
CA ARG A 703 9.45 -9.87 1.65
C ARG A 703 10.04 -8.49 1.84
N ILE A 704 9.54 -7.74 2.80
CA ILE A 704 10.05 -6.45 3.23
C ILE A 704 10.85 -6.65 4.50
N ASP A 705 12.14 -6.36 4.40
CA ASP A 705 13.12 -6.51 5.47
C ASP A 705 13.52 -5.14 6.01
N TYR A 706 13.64 -5.03 7.33
CA TYR A 706 14.34 -3.91 7.97
C TYR A 706 15.84 -4.16 7.90
N ALA A 707 16.50 -3.57 6.91
CA ALA A 707 17.91 -3.79 6.58
C ALA A 707 18.73 -2.51 6.81
N GLN A 708 18.86 -2.09 8.08
CA GLN A 708 19.71 -0.94 8.43
C GLN A 708 21.18 -1.22 8.05
N GLY A 709 21.63 -0.66 6.94
CA GLY A 709 22.98 -0.80 6.45
C GLY A 709 23.05 -1.58 5.14
N LYS A 710 23.63 -2.78 5.19
CA LYS A 710 23.99 -3.57 4.00
C LYS A 710 22.81 -4.36 3.46
N ARG A 711 22.31 -3.92 2.32
CA ARG A 711 21.15 -4.48 1.60
C ARG A 711 21.58 -5.63 0.70
N THR A 712 20.62 -6.47 0.37
CA THR A 712 20.79 -7.64 -0.48
C THR A 712 20.83 -7.21 -1.96
N PRO A 713 21.66 -7.85 -2.80
CA PRO A 713 21.64 -7.61 -4.24
C PRO A 713 20.24 -7.77 -4.84
N VAL A 714 19.83 -6.83 -5.68
CA VAL A 714 18.61 -6.94 -6.49
C VAL A 714 18.97 -7.73 -7.73
N VAL A 715 18.55 -8.99 -7.78
CA VAL A 715 18.91 -9.93 -8.85
C VAL A 715 17.84 -9.93 -9.93
N LYS A 716 18.28 -9.84 -11.19
CA LYS A 716 17.45 -9.99 -12.37
C LYS A 716 18.04 -11.05 -13.27
N ALA A 717 17.21 -11.99 -13.70
CA ALA A 717 17.57 -13.08 -14.58
C ALA A 717 16.56 -13.14 -15.74
N THR A 718 17.07 -13.32 -16.95
CA THR A 718 16.24 -13.57 -18.14
C THR A 718 16.83 -14.70 -18.97
N ALA A 719 16.01 -15.31 -19.81
CA ALA A 719 16.40 -16.37 -20.72
C ALA A 719 15.97 -16.03 -22.16
N SER A 720 16.80 -16.40 -23.13
CA SER A 720 16.47 -16.25 -24.56
C SER A 720 15.26 -17.08 -25.01
N ALA A 721 14.93 -18.14 -24.25
CA ALA A 721 13.75 -18.99 -24.42
C ALA A 721 13.42 -19.67 -23.08
N THR A 722 12.15 -19.68 -22.70
CA THR A 722 11.65 -20.39 -21.50
C THR A 722 10.94 -21.70 -21.85
N ASN A 723 10.71 -21.97 -23.13
CA ASN A 723 10.19 -23.24 -23.61
C ASN A 723 10.68 -23.51 -25.04
N GLY A 724 10.64 -24.76 -25.46
CA GLY A 724 11.00 -25.16 -26.82
C GLY A 724 11.36 -26.64 -26.95
N PRO A 725 11.63 -27.13 -28.18
CA PRO A 725 11.95 -28.53 -28.40
C PRO A 725 13.38 -28.84 -27.90
N VAL A 726 13.63 -30.10 -27.51
CA VAL A 726 14.98 -30.55 -27.16
C VAL A 726 15.79 -30.95 -28.41
N PRO A 727 17.11 -30.65 -28.47
CA PRO A 727 17.87 -29.88 -27.47
C PRO A 727 17.51 -28.40 -27.47
N LEU A 728 17.22 -27.85 -26.29
CA LEU A 728 16.86 -26.44 -26.10
C LEU A 728 18.08 -25.68 -25.61
N LYS A 729 18.71 -24.90 -26.51
CA LYS A 729 19.79 -23.98 -26.14
C LYS A 729 19.20 -22.69 -25.59
N VAL A 730 19.62 -22.31 -24.39
CA VAL A 730 19.19 -21.09 -23.70
C VAL A 730 20.42 -20.23 -23.40
N ASP A 731 20.36 -18.97 -23.80
CA ASP A 731 21.31 -17.93 -23.41
C ASP A 731 20.68 -17.15 -22.24
N PHE A 732 21.35 -17.16 -21.08
CA PHE A 732 20.89 -16.48 -19.88
C PHE A 732 21.56 -15.11 -19.73
N SER A 733 20.83 -14.16 -19.14
CA SER A 733 21.32 -12.81 -18.88
C SER A 733 21.03 -12.37 -17.45
N SER A 734 22.02 -11.77 -16.81
CA SER A 734 21.90 -11.10 -15.51
C SER A 734 21.68 -9.58 -15.63
N GLU A 735 21.34 -9.08 -16.82
CA GLU A 735 21.13 -7.65 -17.07
C GLU A 735 20.05 -7.07 -16.15
N GLY A 736 20.33 -5.90 -15.55
CA GLY A 736 19.47 -5.28 -14.53
C GLY A 736 19.81 -5.66 -13.09
N THR A 737 20.66 -6.68 -12.87
CA THR A 737 21.16 -7.00 -11.52
C THR A 737 22.03 -5.85 -10.98
N SER A 738 21.80 -5.46 -9.73
CA SER A 738 22.56 -4.39 -9.08
C SER A 738 22.66 -4.58 -7.56
N ASP A 739 23.64 -3.90 -6.95
CA ASP A 739 23.77 -3.81 -5.50
C ASP A 739 23.31 -2.42 -5.03
N PRO A 740 22.33 -2.31 -4.13
CA PRO A 740 21.84 -1.00 -3.65
C PRO A 740 22.90 -0.13 -2.97
N ASP A 741 23.98 -0.73 -2.45
CA ASP A 741 25.06 -0.06 -1.74
C ASP A 741 26.33 0.13 -2.60
N GLY A 742 26.28 -0.34 -3.86
CA GLY A 742 27.40 -0.25 -4.81
C GLY A 742 28.52 -1.25 -4.55
N ASP A 743 28.27 -2.29 -3.75
CA ASP A 743 29.24 -3.36 -3.49
C ASP A 743 29.49 -4.21 -4.77
N SER A 744 30.67 -4.84 -4.84
CA SER A 744 31.02 -5.69 -5.99
C SER A 744 30.28 -7.03 -5.94
N LEU A 745 29.84 -7.53 -7.11
CA LEU A 745 28.99 -8.72 -7.22
C LEU A 745 29.72 -9.95 -7.78
N THR A 746 29.34 -11.14 -7.29
CA THR A 746 29.72 -12.45 -7.82
C THR A 746 28.48 -13.27 -8.19
N TYR A 747 28.56 -14.06 -9.26
CA TYR A 747 27.43 -14.75 -9.88
C TYR A 747 27.61 -16.27 -9.80
N GLU A 748 26.53 -16.99 -9.50
CA GLU A 748 26.45 -18.46 -9.51
C GLU A 748 25.12 -18.88 -10.16
N TRP A 749 25.16 -19.75 -11.17
CA TRP A 749 23.98 -20.26 -11.88
C TRP A 749 23.80 -21.75 -11.63
N ASP A 750 22.60 -22.17 -11.24
CA ASP A 750 22.13 -23.56 -11.19
C ASP A 750 21.08 -23.73 -12.29
N PHE A 751 21.34 -24.55 -13.31
CA PHE A 751 20.44 -24.63 -14.48
C PHE A 751 19.29 -25.62 -14.32
N ASP A 752 19.39 -26.56 -13.39
CA ASP A 752 18.40 -27.62 -13.19
C ASP A 752 17.67 -27.55 -11.84
N GLY A 753 18.09 -26.63 -10.98
CA GLY A 753 17.48 -26.37 -9.68
C GLY A 753 17.81 -27.43 -8.63
N ASN A 754 18.87 -28.23 -8.83
CA ASN A 754 19.22 -29.34 -7.94
C ASN A 754 19.99 -28.90 -6.67
N GLY A 755 20.33 -27.60 -6.56
CA GLY A 755 21.13 -27.01 -5.48
C GLY A 755 22.64 -26.99 -5.74
N THR A 756 23.08 -27.34 -6.95
CA THR A 756 24.48 -27.32 -7.38
C THR A 756 24.67 -26.26 -8.46
N PHE A 757 25.54 -25.27 -8.20
CA PHE A 757 25.85 -24.26 -9.20
C PHE A 757 26.80 -24.79 -10.29
N ASP A 758 26.37 -24.67 -11.54
CA ASP A 758 27.04 -25.16 -12.74
C ASP A 758 27.98 -24.12 -13.39
N SER A 759 27.71 -22.83 -13.18
CA SER A 759 28.48 -21.74 -13.80
C SER A 759 28.67 -20.55 -12.87
N THR A 760 29.76 -19.82 -13.06
CA THR A 760 30.06 -18.54 -12.38
C THR A 760 30.14 -17.35 -13.35
N GLU A 761 29.76 -17.55 -14.61
CA GLU A 761 29.68 -16.47 -15.60
C GLU A 761 28.42 -15.63 -15.34
N ALA A 762 28.48 -14.32 -15.58
CA ALA A 762 27.29 -13.46 -15.43
C ALA A 762 26.19 -13.81 -16.44
N ASN A 763 26.57 -14.07 -17.70
CA ASN A 763 25.65 -14.35 -18.81
C ASN A 763 26.03 -15.68 -19.52
N PRO A 764 25.79 -16.85 -18.90
CA PRO A 764 26.17 -18.14 -19.46
C PRO A 764 25.19 -18.63 -20.54
N SER A 765 25.58 -19.67 -21.27
CA SER A 765 24.69 -20.48 -22.11
C SER A 765 24.57 -21.89 -21.55
N HIS A 766 23.36 -22.46 -21.55
CA HIS A 766 23.11 -23.87 -21.23
C HIS A 766 22.31 -24.56 -22.35
N THR A 767 22.38 -25.88 -22.43
CA THR A 767 21.57 -26.66 -23.40
C THR A 767 20.89 -27.81 -22.69
N TYR A 768 19.56 -27.77 -22.64
CA TYR A 768 18.73 -28.83 -22.09
C TYR A 768 18.55 -29.94 -23.13
N GLU A 769 19.28 -31.04 -22.93
CA GLU A 769 19.28 -32.20 -23.83
C GLU A 769 18.08 -33.13 -23.61
N THR A 770 17.50 -33.11 -22.42
CA THR A 770 16.38 -33.97 -22.01
C THR A 770 15.11 -33.19 -21.83
N LYS A 771 13.98 -33.81 -22.20
CA LYS A 771 12.66 -33.26 -21.93
C LYS A 771 12.45 -33.17 -20.41
N GLY A 772 11.89 -32.06 -19.94
CA GLY A 772 11.57 -31.84 -18.54
C GLY A 772 11.25 -30.38 -18.23
N ASP A 773 10.69 -30.14 -17.06
CA ASP A 773 10.61 -28.82 -16.45
C ASP A 773 11.82 -28.60 -15.54
N PHE A 774 12.45 -27.45 -15.66
CA PHE A 774 13.62 -27.03 -14.90
C PHE A 774 13.40 -25.62 -14.38
N THR A 775 14.13 -25.25 -13.33
CA THR A 775 14.20 -23.87 -12.84
C THR A 775 15.65 -23.43 -12.85
N ALA A 776 16.01 -22.56 -13.79
CA ALA A 776 17.34 -21.96 -13.77
C ALA A 776 17.37 -20.86 -12.71
N GLN A 777 18.25 -21.00 -11.72
CA GLN A 777 18.40 -20.06 -10.62
C GLN A 777 19.72 -19.30 -10.75
N LEU A 778 19.64 -17.97 -10.71
CA LEU A 778 20.78 -17.09 -10.52
C LEU A 778 20.86 -16.69 -9.05
N LYS A 779 22.00 -16.98 -8.42
CA LYS A 779 22.39 -16.42 -7.12
C LYS A 779 23.47 -15.36 -7.33
N VAL A 780 23.31 -14.22 -6.68
CA VAL A 780 24.31 -13.14 -6.71
C VAL A 780 24.68 -12.75 -5.30
N THR A 781 25.98 -12.77 -4.99
CA THR A 781 26.52 -12.42 -3.68
C THR A 781 27.36 -11.15 -3.77
N ASP A 782 27.14 -10.21 -2.85
CA ASP A 782 27.90 -8.97 -2.73
C ASP A 782 29.23 -9.15 -1.96
N SER A 783 29.99 -8.07 -1.79
CA SER A 783 31.24 -8.09 -1.03
C SER A 783 31.06 -8.21 0.49
N SER A 784 29.82 -8.09 0.98
CA SER A 784 29.46 -8.22 2.39
C SER A 784 29.06 -9.64 2.79
N GLY A 785 28.72 -10.47 1.81
CA GLY A 785 28.22 -11.83 1.98
C GLY A 785 26.69 -11.95 1.87
N LYS A 786 25.96 -10.87 1.61
CA LYS A 786 24.52 -10.90 1.33
C LYS A 786 24.28 -11.47 -0.07
N SER A 787 23.21 -12.26 -0.23
CA SER A 787 22.90 -12.92 -1.49
C SER A 787 21.44 -12.72 -1.89
N GLY A 788 21.22 -12.34 -3.14
CA GLY A 788 19.90 -12.32 -3.77
C GLY A 788 19.76 -13.44 -4.80
N PHE A 789 18.51 -13.72 -5.20
CA PHE A 789 18.16 -14.82 -6.10
C PHE A 789 17.16 -14.36 -7.15
N ALA A 790 17.23 -14.96 -8.34
CA ALA A 790 16.19 -14.87 -9.36
C ALA A 790 16.02 -16.23 -10.03
N ASN A 791 14.78 -16.61 -10.32
CA ASN A 791 14.44 -17.91 -10.91
C ASN A 791 13.85 -17.71 -12.31
N VAL A 792 14.19 -18.59 -13.24
CA VAL A 792 13.62 -18.61 -14.60
C VAL A 792 13.10 -20.02 -14.87
N PRO A 793 11.78 -20.23 -14.95
CA PRO A 793 11.22 -21.53 -15.30
C PRO A 793 11.51 -21.87 -16.76
N ILE A 794 11.96 -23.09 -17.03
CA ILE A 794 12.29 -23.62 -18.34
C ILE A 794 11.54 -24.93 -18.59
N THR A 795 10.65 -24.96 -19.59
CA THR A 795 9.98 -26.17 -20.07
C THR A 795 10.67 -26.68 -21.34
N ALA A 796 11.57 -27.64 -21.20
CA ALA A 796 12.25 -28.25 -22.34
C ALA A 796 11.44 -29.44 -22.91
N GLY A 797 11.15 -29.41 -24.20
CA GLY A 797 10.42 -30.44 -24.92
C GLY A 797 8.95 -30.13 -25.21
N ASN A 798 8.49 -28.90 -24.95
CA ASN A 798 7.16 -28.38 -25.28
C ASN A 798 7.28 -26.92 -25.78
N ILE A 799 6.38 -26.45 -26.65
CA ILE A 799 6.31 -25.06 -27.11
C ILE A 799 4.97 -24.49 -26.69
N ALA A 800 4.95 -23.30 -26.07
CA ALA A 800 3.69 -22.69 -25.67
C ALA A 800 2.77 -22.43 -26.89
N PRO A 801 1.46 -22.69 -26.79
CA PRO A 801 0.52 -22.40 -27.86
C PRO A 801 0.57 -20.94 -28.27
N LYS A 802 0.54 -20.66 -29.57
CA LYS A 802 0.33 -19.29 -30.06
C LYS A 802 -1.17 -19.06 -30.27
N VAL A 803 -1.78 -18.26 -29.40
CA VAL A 803 -3.18 -17.83 -29.51
C VAL A 803 -3.23 -16.45 -30.16
N THR A 804 -4.12 -16.26 -31.13
CA THR A 804 -4.30 -14.97 -31.81
C THR A 804 -5.78 -14.71 -32.03
N ILE A 805 -6.27 -13.58 -31.55
CA ILE A 805 -7.59 -13.06 -31.91
C ILE A 805 -7.45 -12.39 -33.28
N GLU A 806 -7.94 -13.06 -34.33
CA GLU A 806 -7.89 -12.55 -35.71
C GLU A 806 -8.90 -11.43 -35.94
N THR A 807 -10.06 -11.54 -35.30
CA THR A 807 -11.09 -10.50 -35.28
C THR A 807 -11.81 -10.56 -33.93
N PRO A 808 -12.25 -9.44 -33.36
CA PRO A 808 -11.90 -8.08 -33.75
C PRO A 808 -10.39 -7.80 -33.63
N VAL A 809 -9.88 -6.86 -34.43
CA VAL A 809 -8.51 -6.37 -34.26
C VAL A 809 -8.41 -5.56 -32.97
N ASP A 810 -7.24 -5.57 -32.35
CA ASP A 810 -6.95 -4.73 -31.19
C ASP A 810 -7.12 -3.23 -31.52
N GLY A 811 -7.61 -2.45 -30.56
CA GLY A 811 -8.02 -1.05 -30.71
C GLY A 811 -9.30 -0.82 -31.52
N LYS A 812 -10.06 -1.84 -31.95
CA LYS A 812 -11.27 -1.65 -32.79
C LYS A 812 -12.27 -0.71 -32.12
N ALA A 813 -12.72 0.30 -32.87
CA ALA A 813 -13.75 1.22 -32.43
C ALA A 813 -15.15 0.57 -32.43
N ILE A 814 -15.85 0.62 -31.29
CA ILE A 814 -17.19 0.05 -31.09
C ILE A 814 -18.17 1.10 -30.56
N THR A 815 -19.45 0.83 -30.76
CA THR A 815 -20.52 1.41 -29.95
C THR A 815 -20.96 0.35 -28.96
N PHE A 816 -20.95 0.62 -27.66
CA PHE A 816 -21.48 -0.32 -26.69
C PHE A 816 -22.94 -0.67 -27.04
N GLY A 817 -23.24 -1.98 -27.06
CA GLY A 817 -24.44 -2.54 -27.68
C GLY A 817 -24.19 -3.23 -29.03
N ASP A 818 -23.00 -3.05 -29.61
CA ASP A 818 -22.58 -3.76 -30.80
C ASP A 818 -22.41 -5.26 -30.50
N LYS A 819 -22.88 -6.09 -31.43
CA LYS A 819 -22.59 -7.54 -31.45
C LYS A 819 -21.31 -7.77 -32.22
N VAL A 820 -20.23 -8.06 -31.50
CA VAL A 820 -18.90 -8.18 -32.09
C VAL A 820 -18.56 -9.65 -32.30
N PRO A 821 -18.45 -10.11 -33.56
CA PRO A 821 -17.97 -11.46 -33.82
C PRO A 821 -16.49 -11.55 -33.44
N TYR A 822 -16.09 -12.68 -32.87
CA TYR A 822 -14.70 -13.01 -32.63
C TYR A 822 -14.27 -14.27 -33.38
N LYS A 823 -12.99 -14.32 -33.73
CA LYS A 823 -12.32 -15.49 -34.27
C LYS A 823 -10.93 -15.59 -33.69
N VAL A 824 -10.64 -16.75 -33.10
CA VAL A 824 -9.37 -17.12 -32.49
C VAL A 824 -8.73 -18.21 -33.33
N THR A 825 -7.47 -18.01 -33.67
CA THR A 825 -6.63 -19.07 -34.24
C THR A 825 -5.58 -19.43 -33.21
N VAL A 826 -5.42 -20.74 -33.00
CA VAL A 826 -4.41 -21.32 -32.13
C VAL A 826 -3.51 -22.22 -32.97
N THR A 827 -2.20 -22.06 -32.82
CA THR A 827 -1.22 -22.99 -33.40
C THR A 827 -0.36 -23.56 -32.29
N ASP A 828 -0.27 -24.89 -32.26
CA ASP A 828 0.52 -25.64 -31.30
C ASP A 828 1.29 -26.75 -32.03
N PRO A 829 2.64 -26.74 -32.03
CA PRO A 829 3.43 -27.73 -32.76
C PRO A 829 3.27 -29.18 -32.25
N GLU A 830 2.96 -29.36 -30.96
CA GLU A 830 2.87 -30.65 -30.27
C GLU A 830 1.48 -31.30 -30.38
N ASP A 831 0.40 -30.52 -30.25
CA ASP A 831 -1.00 -30.99 -30.27
C ASP A 831 -1.59 -31.08 -31.70
N GLY A 832 -0.93 -30.49 -32.70
CA GLY A 832 -1.35 -30.56 -34.10
C GLY A 832 -2.63 -29.77 -34.38
N THR A 833 -3.76 -30.44 -34.64
CA THR A 833 -5.04 -29.74 -34.89
C THR A 833 -5.71 -29.42 -33.57
N VAL A 834 -5.80 -28.12 -33.25
CA VAL A 834 -6.40 -27.64 -31.99
C VAL A 834 -7.89 -27.97 -31.91
N ASP A 835 -8.30 -28.54 -30.78
CA ASP A 835 -9.69 -28.71 -30.41
C ASP A 835 -10.28 -27.38 -29.93
N CYS A 836 -11.02 -26.72 -30.80
CA CYS A 836 -11.65 -25.43 -30.52
C CYS A 836 -12.58 -25.43 -29.31
N SER A 837 -13.08 -26.58 -28.84
CA SER A 837 -13.90 -26.63 -27.62
C SER A 837 -13.11 -26.33 -26.34
N LYS A 838 -11.77 -26.39 -26.40
CA LYS A 838 -10.86 -26.08 -25.30
C LYS A 838 -10.27 -24.66 -25.37
N VAL A 839 -10.53 -23.93 -26.45
CA VAL A 839 -10.18 -22.51 -26.53
C VAL A 839 -11.22 -21.75 -25.72
N LEU A 840 -10.76 -20.96 -24.75
CA LEU A 840 -11.63 -20.16 -23.89
C LEU A 840 -11.45 -18.69 -24.27
N VAL A 841 -12.55 -18.01 -24.58
CA VAL A 841 -12.60 -16.56 -24.76
C VAL A 841 -13.35 -15.97 -23.59
N ASN A 842 -12.67 -15.14 -22.82
CA ASN A 842 -13.22 -14.36 -21.72
C ASN A 842 -13.45 -12.91 -22.18
N PRO A 843 -14.70 -12.49 -22.39
CA PRO A 843 -15.02 -11.09 -22.55
C PRO A 843 -14.92 -10.38 -21.20
N ALA A 844 -14.39 -9.17 -21.18
CA ALA A 844 -14.30 -8.34 -19.98
C ALA A 844 -14.69 -6.89 -20.30
N LEU A 845 -15.27 -6.19 -19.32
CA LEU A 845 -15.52 -4.76 -19.42
C LEU A 845 -14.40 -4.01 -18.70
N GLY A 846 -13.60 -3.25 -19.45
CA GLY A 846 -12.53 -2.43 -18.89
C GLY A 846 -13.02 -1.06 -18.47
N HIS A 847 -12.56 -0.54 -17.34
CA HIS A 847 -12.65 0.87 -17.01
C HIS A 847 -11.52 1.38 -16.12
N ASP A 848 -11.17 2.66 -16.31
CA ASP A 848 -10.04 3.30 -15.64
C ASP A 848 -8.77 2.43 -15.81
N ASP A 849 -8.28 1.82 -14.73
CA ASP A 849 -7.08 0.96 -14.73
C ASP A 849 -7.38 -0.54 -14.54
N HIS A 850 -8.64 -0.98 -14.77
CA HIS A 850 -9.06 -2.37 -14.56
C HIS A 850 -10.07 -2.94 -15.55
N GLU A 851 -10.34 -4.26 -15.46
CA GLU A 851 -11.37 -4.95 -16.23
C GLU A 851 -12.14 -5.99 -15.40
N HIS A 852 -13.44 -6.12 -15.67
CA HIS A 852 -14.35 -7.08 -15.05
C HIS A 852 -14.58 -8.26 -16.00
N PRO A 853 -13.90 -9.41 -15.81
CA PRO A 853 -14.08 -10.58 -16.66
C PRO A 853 -15.48 -11.16 -16.48
N THR A 854 -16.06 -11.62 -17.59
CA THR A 854 -17.36 -12.29 -17.61
C THR A 854 -17.17 -13.80 -17.70
N THR A 855 -18.18 -14.52 -18.19
CA THR A 855 -18.13 -15.98 -18.33
C THR A 855 -17.20 -16.38 -19.49
N ASP A 856 -16.35 -17.39 -19.27
CA ASP A 856 -15.58 -18.02 -20.33
C ASP A 856 -16.49 -18.64 -21.39
N LEU A 857 -16.28 -18.24 -22.64
CA LEU A 857 -16.95 -18.76 -23.81
C LEU A 857 -16.04 -19.81 -24.49
N PRO A 858 -16.42 -21.10 -24.49
CA PRO A 858 -15.65 -22.11 -25.21
C PRO A 858 -15.88 -21.98 -26.73
N GLY A 859 -14.80 -21.99 -27.51
CA GLY A 859 -14.86 -21.95 -28.97
C GLY A 859 -13.79 -21.07 -29.60
N CYS A 860 -13.39 -21.41 -30.83
CA CYS A 860 -12.55 -20.55 -31.65
C CYS A 860 -13.33 -19.42 -32.34
N GLU A 861 -14.66 -19.50 -32.44
CA GLU A 861 -15.48 -18.51 -33.12
C GLU A 861 -16.78 -18.29 -32.34
N GLY A 862 -17.25 -17.05 -32.30
CA GLY A 862 -18.49 -16.69 -31.63
C GLY A 862 -18.82 -15.22 -31.79
N THR A 863 -19.75 -14.75 -30.98
CA THR A 863 -20.16 -13.33 -30.95
C THR A 863 -20.33 -12.92 -29.49
N VAL A 864 -19.71 -11.82 -29.12
CA VAL A 864 -19.93 -11.15 -27.83
C VAL A 864 -20.92 -10.00 -28.00
N ASP A 865 -21.68 -9.71 -26.95
CA ASP A 865 -22.56 -8.55 -26.89
C ASP A 865 -21.89 -7.49 -26.00
N THR A 866 -21.60 -6.32 -26.57
CA THR A 866 -20.98 -5.21 -25.84
C THR A 866 -22.03 -4.30 -25.20
N GLY A 867 -23.31 -4.68 -25.19
CA GLY A 867 -24.39 -3.90 -24.59
C GLY A 867 -24.39 -3.90 -23.07
N ASP A 868 -23.67 -4.83 -22.45
CA ASP A 868 -23.54 -4.87 -21.01
C ASP A 868 -22.41 -3.94 -20.57
N LEU A 869 -22.81 -2.79 -20.05
CA LEU A 869 -21.91 -1.76 -19.51
C LEU A 869 -21.62 -1.96 -18.03
N GLY A 870 -22.05 -3.08 -17.41
CA GLY A 870 -21.88 -3.30 -15.97
C GLY A 870 -22.28 -2.06 -15.17
N GLY A 871 -23.32 -1.35 -15.65
CA GLY A 871 -23.85 -0.02 -15.28
C GLY A 871 -22.87 1.03 -14.76
N HIS A 872 -21.69 1.11 -15.36
CA HIS A 872 -20.88 2.31 -15.23
C HIS A 872 -21.66 3.54 -15.73
N PRO A 873 -21.45 4.70 -15.10
CA PRO A 873 -22.13 5.93 -15.51
C PRO A 873 -21.76 6.28 -16.95
N GLU A 874 -22.70 6.93 -17.64
CA GLU A 874 -22.42 7.59 -18.91
C GLU A 874 -21.25 8.55 -18.69
N GLY A 875 -20.12 8.27 -19.34
CA GLY A 875 -18.91 9.06 -19.19
C GLY A 875 -17.69 8.37 -18.58
N ALA A 876 -17.77 7.20 -17.96
CA ALA A 876 -16.56 6.49 -17.48
C ALA A 876 -15.57 6.19 -18.62
N ASP A 877 -14.26 6.11 -18.35
CA ASP A 877 -13.28 5.67 -19.35
C ASP A 877 -13.41 4.16 -19.58
N LEU A 878 -14.30 3.79 -20.50
CA LEU A 878 -14.69 2.40 -20.71
C LEU A 878 -13.98 1.80 -21.93
N THR A 879 -13.60 0.53 -21.83
CA THR A 879 -13.15 -0.31 -22.93
C THR A 879 -13.84 -1.68 -22.87
N TYR A 880 -13.82 -2.43 -23.97
CA TYR A 880 -14.30 -3.82 -23.95
C TYR A 880 -13.19 -4.75 -24.38
N VAL A 881 -12.87 -5.74 -23.57
CA VAL A 881 -11.68 -6.58 -23.74
C VAL A 881 -12.09 -8.00 -24.10
N LEU A 882 -11.36 -8.62 -25.02
CA LEU A 882 -11.44 -10.05 -25.29
C LEU A 882 -10.11 -10.71 -24.95
N ASN A 883 -10.14 -11.61 -23.96
CA ASN A 883 -8.99 -12.43 -23.58
C ASN A 883 -9.22 -13.87 -24.06
N ALA A 884 -8.40 -14.36 -24.98
CA ALA A 884 -8.44 -15.74 -25.45
C ALA A 884 -7.28 -16.53 -24.83
N ARG A 885 -7.54 -17.76 -24.40
CA ARG A 885 -6.50 -18.66 -23.91
C ARG A 885 -6.70 -20.11 -24.36
N TYR A 886 -5.60 -20.84 -24.45
CA TYR A 886 -5.59 -22.27 -24.74
C TYR A 886 -4.41 -22.94 -24.03
N THR A 887 -4.70 -24.02 -23.30
CA THR A 887 -3.69 -24.86 -22.63
C THR A 887 -3.50 -26.15 -23.42
N ASP A 888 -2.25 -26.47 -23.77
CA ASP A 888 -1.89 -27.66 -24.54
C ASP A 888 -2.00 -28.97 -23.72
N GLY A 889 -1.68 -30.09 -24.39
CA GLY A 889 -1.56 -31.41 -23.80
C GLY A 889 -0.25 -31.67 -23.03
N GLY A 890 0.74 -30.79 -23.13
CA GLY A 890 2.11 -30.94 -22.61
C GLY A 890 3.05 -31.68 -23.58
N GLY A 891 4.37 -31.56 -23.34
CA GLY A 891 5.42 -32.13 -24.20
C GLY A 891 5.68 -33.64 -24.08
N GLY A 892 4.86 -34.36 -23.29
CA GLY A 892 5.02 -35.78 -22.96
C GLY A 892 5.16 -36.01 -21.45
N GLU A 893 5.63 -37.21 -21.05
CA GLU A 893 5.84 -37.55 -19.63
C GLU A 893 6.93 -36.64 -19.03
N GLY A 894 6.58 -35.95 -17.93
CA GLY A 894 7.50 -35.07 -17.19
C GLY A 894 7.67 -33.67 -17.75
N VAL A 895 6.88 -33.25 -18.75
CA VAL A 895 6.91 -31.88 -19.31
C VAL A 895 5.56 -31.22 -19.09
N SER A 896 5.54 -30.07 -18.43
CA SER A 896 4.31 -29.36 -18.10
C SER A 896 3.55 -28.87 -19.32
N LYS A 897 2.24 -28.72 -19.11
CA LYS A 897 1.36 -28.06 -20.08
C LYS A 897 1.65 -26.58 -20.10
N LEU A 898 1.59 -25.96 -21.27
CA LEU A 898 1.76 -24.53 -21.43
C LEU A 898 0.45 -23.89 -21.91
N THR A 899 0.23 -22.65 -21.48
CA THR A 899 -0.94 -21.87 -21.87
C THR A 899 -0.52 -20.71 -22.76
N GLY A 900 -1.15 -20.61 -23.92
CA GLY A 900 -1.05 -19.44 -24.79
C GLY A 900 -2.18 -18.46 -24.52
N TYR A 901 -1.89 -17.17 -24.71
CA TYR A 901 -2.86 -16.08 -24.52
C TYR A 901 -2.92 -15.19 -25.77
N GLY A 902 -4.08 -14.58 -26.01
CA GLY A 902 -4.29 -13.52 -26.98
C GLY A 902 -5.26 -12.49 -26.44
N LYS A 903 -5.00 -11.20 -26.66
CA LYS A 903 -5.83 -10.09 -26.16
C LYS A 903 -6.24 -9.18 -27.31
N ALA A 904 -7.46 -8.62 -27.24
CA ALA A 904 -7.92 -7.54 -28.10
C ALA A 904 -8.75 -6.56 -27.27
N VAL A 905 -8.30 -5.32 -27.19
CA VAL A 905 -8.98 -4.21 -26.50
C VAL A 905 -9.80 -3.43 -27.52
N LEU A 906 -11.10 -3.31 -27.30
CA LEU A 906 -12.02 -2.55 -28.13
C LEU A 906 -12.29 -1.20 -27.47
N GLN A 907 -12.24 -0.15 -28.27
CA GLN A 907 -12.32 1.23 -27.82
C GLN A 907 -13.67 1.83 -28.18
N PRO A 908 -14.25 2.72 -27.36
CA PRO A 908 -15.46 3.42 -27.73
C PRO A 908 -15.18 4.35 -28.91
N LYS A 909 -16.12 4.45 -29.85
CA LYS A 909 -16.04 5.41 -30.97
C LYS A 909 -15.96 6.85 -30.49
N HIS A 910 -16.63 7.16 -29.39
CA HIS A 910 -16.63 8.47 -28.76
C HIS A 910 -15.81 8.39 -27.47
N LYS A 911 -14.72 9.13 -27.39
CA LYS A 911 -13.77 9.08 -26.27
C LYS A 911 -13.41 10.49 -25.81
N GLN A 912 -13.47 10.72 -24.51
CA GLN A 912 -13.16 12.00 -23.90
C GLN A 912 -11.64 12.24 -23.89
N ALA A 913 -11.27 13.51 -24.02
CA ALA A 913 -9.88 13.92 -24.22
C ALA A 913 -9.04 13.74 -22.95
N GLU A 914 -9.64 13.85 -21.76
CA GLU A 914 -9.00 13.63 -20.47
C GLU A 914 -8.61 12.18 -20.22
N TYR A 915 -9.15 11.22 -20.99
CA TYR A 915 -8.82 9.79 -20.94
C TYR A 915 -7.66 9.40 -21.86
N ARG A 916 -6.81 10.38 -22.19
CA ARG A 916 -5.54 10.17 -22.89
C ARG A 916 -4.57 9.28 -22.08
N ASP A 917 -3.85 8.44 -22.80
CA ASP A 917 -2.79 7.58 -22.26
C ASP A 917 -1.44 8.33 -22.13
N ASP A 918 -1.28 9.41 -22.89
CA ASP A 918 -0.03 10.17 -22.98
C ASP A 918 -0.31 11.60 -23.45
N GLN A 919 0.56 12.55 -23.08
CA GLN A 919 0.39 13.96 -23.42
C GLN A 919 1.69 14.76 -23.38
N SER A 920 1.70 15.90 -24.07
CA SER A 920 2.77 16.91 -24.00
C SER A 920 2.18 18.31 -24.01
N GLY A 921 2.58 19.13 -23.03
CA GLY A 921 2.27 20.57 -22.96
C GLY A 921 0.84 20.91 -22.54
N THR A 922 -0.04 19.91 -22.38
CA THR A 922 -1.43 20.10 -21.98
C THR A 922 -1.69 19.73 -20.52
N ARG A 923 -2.88 20.07 -20.01
CA ARG A 923 -3.37 19.61 -18.71
C ARG A 923 -4.85 19.23 -18.76
N ILE A 924 -5.26 18.36 -17.84
CA ILE A 924 -6.67 18.15 -17.54
C ILE A 924 -7.19 19.35 -16.73
N VAL A 925 -8.33 19.91 -17.13
CA VAL A 925 -8.99 21.03 -16.45
C VAL A 925 -10.40 20.62 -16.05
N SER A 926 -10.74 20.76 -14.76
CA SER A 926 -12.11 20.59 -14.28
C SER A 926 -13.01 21.68 -14.82
N GLN A 927 -14.08 21.29 -15.52
CA GLN A 927 -14.98 22.18 -16.21
C GLN A 927 -16.37 21.57 -16.35
N ALA A 928 -17.34 22.02 -15.55
CA ALA A 928 -18.69 21.45 -15.47
C ALA A 928 -19.50 21.46 -16.79
N GLY A 929 -19.10 22.26 -17.78
CA GLY A 929 -19.75 22.31 -19.09
C GLY A 929 -19.26 21.27 -20.10
N ALA A 930 -18.18 20.55 -19.80
CA ALA A 930 -17.65 19.44 -20.59
C ALA A 930 -18.41 18.13 -20.28
N GLU A 931 -18.38 17.13 -21.17
CA GLU A 931 -19.26 15.94 -21.09
C GLU A 931 -19.14 15.17 -19.77
N ASN A 932 -17.94 15.16 -19.18
CA ASN A 932 -17.68 14.51 -17.88
C ASN A 932 -17.14 15.48 -16.82
N GLY A 933 -17.40 16.78 -16.97
CA GLY A 933 -16.91 17.78 -16.03
C GLY A 933 -15.40 18.00 -16.08
N LYS A 934 -14.68 17.42 -17.05
CA LYS A 934 -13.25 17.58 -17.31
C LYS A 934 -13.01 17.71 -18.81
N ARG A 935 -11.85 18.25 -19.19
CA ARG A 935 -11.41 18.47 -20.58
C ARG A 935 -9.89 18.61 -20.64
N ILE A 936 -9.32 18.63 -21.84
CA ILE A 936 -7.94 19.05 -22.07
C ILE A 936 -7.87 20.55 -22.36
N GLY A 937 -7.00 21.25 -21.63
CA GLY A 937 -6.77 22.70 -21.74
C GLY A 937 -5.29 23.09 -21.75
N ASP A 938 -5.06 24.40 -21.70
CA ASP A 938 -3.75 25.06 -21.83
C ASP A 938 -3.00 24.71 -23.14
N ILE A 939 -3.77 24.46 -24.19
CA ILE A 939 -3.25 23.99 -25.48
C ILE A 939 -2.47 25.10 -26.19
N SER A 940 -1.20 24.84 -26.47
CA SER A 940 -0.28 25.65 -27.28
C SER A 940 0.09 24.96 -28.60
N ASP A 941 0.80 25.68 -29.48
CA ASP A 941 1.18 25.14 -30.79
C ASP A 941 2.17 23.99 -30.65
N GLY A 942 1.82 22.84 -31.22
CA GLY A 942 2.64 21.63 -31.19
C GLY A 942 2.38 20.68 -30.02
N ASP A 943 1.57 21.08 -29.05
CA ASP A 943 1.11 20.21 -27.96
C ASP A 943 0.25 19.07 -28.51
N TRP A 944 0.13 17.99 -27.74
CA TRP A 944 -0.63 16.82 -28.16
C TRP A 944 -1.11 15.96 -26.98
N ILE A 945 -2.13 15.16 -27.25
CA ILE A 945 -2.55 14.02 -26.44
C ILE A 945 -2.58 12.76 -27.31
N ALA A 946 -2.50 11.57 -26.71
CA ALA A 946 -2.51 10.32 -27.45
C ALA A 946 -3.37 9.20 -26.83
N PHE A 947 -3.79 8.28 -27.70
CA PHE A 947 -4.60 7.10 -27.37
C PHE A 947 -4.02 5.83 -28.00
N ALA A 948 -3.88 4.75 -27.25
CA ALA A 948 -3.41 3.43 -27.68
C ALA A 948 -3.94 2.30 -26.77
N PRO A 949 -4.27 1.13 -27.33
CA PRO A 949 -4.32 0.81 -28.75
C PRO A 949 -5.58 1.38 -29.42
N MET A 950 -5.46 1.85 -30.67
CA MET A 950 -6.60 2.34 -31.47
C MET A 950 -6.55 1.79 -32.90
N SER A 951 -7.71 1.51 -33.49
CA SER A 951 -7.86 1.14 -34.89
C SER A 951 -8.91 2.02 -35.56
N THR A 952 -8.55 2.55 -36.73
CA THR A 952 -9.46 3.29 -37.61
C THR A 952 -10.14 2.39 -38.63
N GLU A 953 -10.02 1.06 -38.50
CA GLU A 953 -10.68 0.11 -39.40
C GLU A 953 -12.21 0.25 -39.32
N GLY A 954 -12.84 0.38 -40.49
CA GLY A 954 -14.29 0.60 -40.57
C GLY A 954 -14.74 2.03 -40.25
N MET A 955 -13.85 2.93 -39.84
CA MET A 955 -14.16 4.35 -39.57
C MET A 955 -13.85 5.20 -40.80
N ALA A 956 -14.77 6.09 -41.18
CA ALA A 956 -14.64 6.96 -42.34
C ALA A 956 -14.25 8.39 -41.96
N LYS A 957 -14.61 8.85 -40.76
CA LYS A 957 -14.47 10.25 -40.34
C LYS A 957 -14.07 10.39 -38.87
N VAL A 958 -13.54 11.56 -38.55
CA VAL A 958 -13.32 12.03 -37.18
C VAL A 958 -13.95 13.41 -36.96
N SER A 959 -14.55 13.62 -35.80
CA SER A 959 -14.93 14.93 -35.28
C SER A 959 -14.45 15.08 -33.84
N TYR A 960 -14.51 16.32 -33.36
CA TYR A 960 -14.10 16.70 -32.01
C TYR A 960 -15.14 17.63 -31.40
N LYS A 961 -15.42 17.43 -30.12
CA LYS A 961 -16.12 18.39 -29.28
C LYS A 961 -15.10 19.29 -28.60
N LEU A 962 -15.26 20.60 -28.77
CA LEU A 962 -14.29 21.59 -28.28
C LEU A 962 -14.95 22.92 -27.91
N SER A 963 -14.23 23.77 -27.20
CA SER A 963 -14.59 25.17 -26.99
C SER A 963 -13.45 26.10 -27.46
N SER A 964 -13.79 27.22 -28.10
CA SER A 964 -12.80 28.21 -28.53
C SER A 964 -13.44 29.59 -28.67
N PRO A 965 -13.02 30.59 -27.87
CA PRO A 965 -13.55 31.96 -27.98
C PRO A 965 -13.04 32.71 -29.22
N VAL A 966 -11.91 32.29 -29.78
CA VAL A 966 -11.24 33.00 -30.88
C VAL A 966 -11.49 32.33 -32.23
N GLY A 967 -11.59 31.01 -32.27
CA GLY A 967 -11.73 30.22 -33.50
C GLY A 967 -10.61 30.46 -34.49
N ASN A 968 -9.50 29.75 -34.32
CA ASN A 968 -8.35 29.66 -35.23
C ASN A 968 -7.53 28.43 -34.83
N GLY A 969 -6.70 27.90 -35.74
CA GLY A 969 -5.93 26.68 -35.51
C GLY A 969 -6.60 25.41 -36.05
N ALA A 970 -6.02 24.25 -35.76
CA ALA A 970 -6.53 22.95 -36.18
C ALA A 970 -6.06 21.82 -35.25
N ILE A 971 -6.83 20.74 -35.22
CA ILE A 971 -6.43 19.46 -34.61
C ILE A 971 -6.02 18.52 -35.74
N GLU A 972 -4.78 18.05 -35.70
CA GLU A 972 -4.25 17.04 -36.61
C GLU A 972 -4.33 15.67 -35.93
N LEU A 973 -5.18 14.77 -36.43
CA LEU A 973 -5.12 13.36 -36.03
C LEU A 973 -3.93 12.72 -36.73
N ARG A 974 -2.99 12.17 -35.98
CA ARG A 974 -1.74 11.59 -36.50
C ARG A 974 -1.56 10.16 -36.02
N ALA A 975 -0.85 9.36 -36.81
CA ALA A 975 -0.57 7.96 -36.51
C ALA A 975 0.85 7.76 -35.96
N ASN A 976 0.96 6.96 -34.90
CA ASN A 976 2.17 6.37 -34.30
C ASN A 976 3.18 7.34 -33.66
N ALA A 977 3.21 8.61 -34.05
CA ALA A 977 4.04 9.64 -33.44
C ALA A 977 3.37 11.03 -33.55
N PRO A 978 3.72 12.00 -32.67
CA PRO A 978 3.21 13.37 -32.75
C PRO A 978 3.51 14.07 -34.09
N ASP A 979 4.62 13.74 -34.74
CA ASP A 979 5.02 14.22 -36.07
C ASP A 979 4.76 13.19 -37.19
N GLY A 980 4.10 12.09 -36.84
CA GLY A 980 3.77 10.99 -37.75
C GLY A 980 2.74 11.35 -38.82
N PRO A 981 2.36 10.41 -39.70
CA PRO A 981 1.44 10.67 -40.80
C PRO A 981 0.11 11.25 -40.32
N VAL A 982 -0.32 12.35 -40.95
CA VAL A 982 -1.63 12.97 -40.70
C VAL A 982 -2.73 12.11 -41.32
N LEU A 983 -3.70 11.72 -40.49
CA LEU A 983 -4.92 10.98 -40.86
C LEU A 983 -6.07 11.94 -41.19
N ALA A 984 -6.20 13.04 -40.43
CA ALA A 984 -7.16 14.09 -40.67
C ALA A 984 -6.67 15.42 -40.08
N THR A 985 -7.12 16.53 -40.66
CA THR A 985 -6.90 17.88 -40.10
C THR A 985 -8.24 18.57 -39.97
N THR A 986 -8.65 18.86 -38.74
CA THR A 986 -9.94 19.48 -38.44
C THR A 986 -9.72 20.91 -37.97
N PRO A 987 -10.19 21.93 -38.72
CA PRO A 987 -10.11 23.33 -38.29
C PRO A 987 -10.90 23.58 -37.00
N VAL A 988 -10.38 24.44 -36.12
CA VAL A 988 -11.06 24.83 -34.88
C VAL A 988 -11.97 26.05 -35.12
N PRO A 989 -13.31 25.93 -35.02
CA PRO A 989 -14.24 27.04 -35.18
C PRO A 989 -14.28 27.94 -33.94
N ASN A 990 -14.81 29.16 -34.10
CA ASN A 990 -15.16 30.00 -32.95
C ASN A 990 -16.49 29.50 -32.37
N THR A 991 -16.48 29.04 -31.13
CA THR A 991 -17.67 28.51 -30.46
C THR A 991 -18.43 29.55 -29.63
N GLY A 992 -17.88 30.76 -29.50
CA GLY A 992 -18.50 31.88 -28.78
C GLY A 992 -18.03 32.07 -27.34
N GLY A 993 -17.24 31.14 -26.78
CA GLY A 993 -16.70 31.25 -25.42
C GLY A 993 -16.04 29.96 -24.92
N TRP A 994 -15.32 30.05 -23.80
CA TRP A 994 -14.65 28.91 -23.14
C TRP A 994 -15.60 27.85 -22.59
N ASP A 995 -16.83 28.26 -22.24
CA ASP A 995 -17.86 27.37 -21.70
C ASP A 995 -18.93 27.00 -22.75
N THR A 996 -18.66 27.27 -24.03
CA THR A 996 -19.57 26.93 -25.13
C THR A 996 -18.94 25.85 -25.98
N TYR A 997 -19.31 24.59 -25.69
CA TYR A 997 -18.82 23.41 -26.40
C TYR A 997 -19.65 23.16 -27.66
N GLN A 998 -18.95 22.89 -28.77
CA GLN A 998 -19.59 22.57 -30.05
C GLN A 998 -18.84 21.42 -30.72
N GLU A 999 -19.61 20.58 -31.42
CA GLU A 999 -19.05 19.54 -32.28
C GLU A 999 -18.52 20.17 -33.57
N THR A 1000 -17.29 19.81 -33.94
CA THR A 1000 -16.71 20.20 -35.23
C THR A 1000 -17.34 19.40 -36.37
N PRO A 1001 -17.40 19.95 -37.60
CA PRO A 1001 -17.80 19.16 -38.76
C PRO A 1001 -16.88 17.95 -38.93
N ALA A 1002 -17.46 16.76 -39.11
CA ALA A 1002 -16.69 15.53 -39.30
C ALA A 1002 -15.83 15.60 -40.58
N VAL A 1003 -14.55 15.26 -40.43
CA VAL A 1003 -13.53 15.29 -41.49
C VAL A 1003 -13.18 13.86 -41.91
N ASP A 1004 -13.00 13.65 -43.21
CA ASP A 1004 -12.64 12.33 -43.75
C ASP A 1004 -11.27 11.87 -43.24
N LEU A 1005 -11.21 10.61 -42.78
CA LEU A 1005 -9.98 9.94 -42.41
C LEU A 1005 -9.26 9.40 -43.65
N ALA A 1006 -7.95 9.64 -43.74
CA ALA A 1006 -7.11 8.94 -44.69
C ALA A 1006 -7.03 7.45 -44.30
N ALA A 1007 -7.78 6.59 -45.01
CA ALA A 1007 -7.89 5.17 -44.71
C ALA A 1007 -6.52 4.48 -44.62
N ARG A 1008 -6.24 3.81 -43.49
CA ARG A 1008 -5.14 2.85 -43.32
C ARG A 1008 -5.51 1.78 -42.31
N GLU A 1009 -5.31 0.52 -42.70
CA GLU A 1009 -5.50 -0.68 -41.87
C GLU A 1009 -4.51 -0.72 -40.69
N GLY A 1010 -4.83 -1.55 -39.69
CA GLY A 1010 -3.95 -1.91 -38.57
C GLY A 1010 -4.02 -0.98 -37.37
N VAL A 1011 -3.66 -1.55 -36.21
CA VAL A 1011 -3.58 -0.90 -34.88
C VAL A 1011 -2.53 0.22 -34.87
N LYS A 1012 -2.83 1.32 -34.17
CA LYS A 1012 -2.01 2.54 -34.11
C LYS A 1012 -2.07 3.14 -32.70
N LYS A 1013 -1.05 3.94 -32.35
CA LYS A 1013 -1.20 5.02 -31.35
C LYS A 1013 -1.69 6.27 -32.09
N LEU A 1014 -2.86 6.78 -31.73
CA LEU A 1014 -3.43 7.99 -32.34
C LEU A 1014 -3.02 9.21 -31.53
N TYR A 1015 -2.53 10.24 -32.21
CA TYR A 1015 -2.14 11.52 -31.61
C TYR A 1015 -3.08 12.62 -32.09
N LEU A 1016 -3.62 13.41 -31.18
CA LEU A 1016 -4.28 14.68 -31.50
C LEU A 1016 -3.22 15.77 -31.31
N ARG A 1017 -2.57 16.19 -32.40
CA ARG A 1017 -1.61 17.29 -32.38
C ARG A 1017 -2.31 18.61 -32.63
N PHE A 1018 -2.09 19.57 -31.74
CA PHE A 1018 -2.75 20.86 -31.78
C PHE A 1018 -1.89 21.87 -32.54
N THR A 1019 -2.53 22.64 -33.43
CA THR A 1019 -1.89 23.74 -34.15
C THR A 1019 -2.66 25.02 -33.87
N THR A 1020 -1.96 26.07 -33.46
CA THR A 1020 -2.62 27.32 -33.06
C THR A 1020 -1.70 28.53 -33.26
N PRO A 1021 -2.23 29.70 -33.70
CA PRO A 1021 -1.41 30.91 -33.85
C PRO A 1021 -1.02 31.57 -32.51
N GLN A 1022 -1.60 31.14 -31.38
CA GLN A 1022 -1.30 31.67 -30.05
C GLN A 1022 -1.56 30.59 -28.97
N ASN A 1023 -0.85 30.68 -27.84
CA ASN A 1023 -1.03 29.76 -26.72
C ASN A 1023 -2.43 29.90 -26.10
N ASN A 1024 -2.96 28.79 -25.59
CA ASN A 1024 -4.25 28.70 -24.90
C ASN A 1024 -5.41 29.21 -25.76
N SER A 1025 -5.61 28.63 -26.95
CA SER A 1025 -6.60 29.11 -27.94
C SER A 1025 -7.92 28.36 -27.99
N PHE A 1026 -7.94 27.11 -27.53
CA PHE A 1026 -9.11 26.26 -27.49
C PHE A 1026 -8.90 25.14 -26.49
N ASP A 1027 -9.98 24.50 -26.11
CA ASP A 1027 -9.99 23.32 -25.25
C ASP A 1027 -10.66 22.16 -25.98
N VAL A 1028 -10.25 20.92 -25.69
CA VAL A 1028 -10.83 19.72 -26.31
C VAL A 1028 -11.52 18.88 -25.24
N ASP A 1029 -12.79 18.57 -25.49
CA ASP A 1029 -13.67 17.79 -24.62
C ASP A 1029 -13.63 16.32 -25.04
N ALA A 1030 -13.89 16.02 -26.32
CA ALA A 1030 -13.94 14.64 -26.80
C ALA A 1030 -13.57 14.50 -28.29
N MET A 1031 -13.29 13.27 -28.71
CA MET A 1031 -13.13 12.84 -30.09
C MET A 1031 -14.18 11.79 -30.44
N THR A 1032 -14.74 11.86 -31.65
CA THR A 1032 -15.65 10.85 -32.21
C THR A 1032 -15.13 10.29 -33.53
N LEU A 1033 -14.99 8.97 -33.62
CA LEU A 1033 -14.75 8.23 -34.86
C LEU A 1033 -16.09 7.70 -35.41
N SER A 1034 -16.33 7.86 -36.72
CA SER A 1034 -17.62 7.49 -37.35
C SER A 1034 -17.50 6.93 -38.77
#